data_AF-A0A821NBB9-F1
#
_entry.id   AF-A0A821NBB9-F1
#
_cell.length_a   1.000
_cell.length_b   1.000
_cell.length_c   1.000
_cell.angle_alpha   90.00
_cell.angle_beta   90.00
_cell.angle_gamma   90.00
#
_symmetry.space_group_name_H-M   'P 1'
#
loop_
_entity.id
_entity.type
_entity.pdbx_description
1 polymer ?
#
loop_
_entity_poly.entity_id
_entity_poly.type
_entity_poly.pdbx_seq_one_letter_code
_entity_poly.pdbx_strand_id
1 'polypeptide(L)'
;MASIGLVLLIYKRDQIQIEHLLKGFQVHGTKSSDDYRKLIALIRETQTTHLFPHSIHSKKFQQTPYSNFNPHIDPCSKRFYSSTCPILHYTELTFALNNNSTTLFDDITNFKTVCELEWLLRMRFTNCSLIINDSCCQFIGPVRLLFDGQFNSFEQCENLTLNQLGKFQSQWLSCNLSLCSNTHLYNYLQNLRSSSTFKIYINIENNTEDLLDLYTYVDNKDYQYKFQLLNIKFDSNDEQIIFNYLLQTNLPLLCFTISLYLLCLVLFVKNIFFILIIILHVFITILFSSMIYIYVFHFPIAILNCTSIILYLFIIFIDSFLWYTCWSVNNHRRDDCTIHRIMENLLTQIFYYLVPKNLVAMMTLVITYTNQIIVLQCFAVFSFLLVSISFFVSFTLYPVSFVFILRHQSSIPTIEHCLYRLLKKIANLCYIDRAIPYLIVRLKAFWLISLTVISCMAFIIVFYWPKLQFNACRITFDTLPLHLPYEKSIAMTKKFDIDITYYMGSHWEVPNESIIPANDIPTLDYNSENKMTSEIGGTNTFEFALQKNLFSLIDFCSHLKSLQEKRPTENAAHERELFKEHHYQYPTSHVLNNLSFDDPSIASIENKLNSASLIINNIHCFGDLSASYSTYSSSNTKFSSIIIDQQNQSNNCSLTCSPNSTSSLHECIQCLNSLYYNSNKYDDLFLVKNGLRFISDAQNPRYLLQTINYKWTLLSNINNFHEWKLLYENLKTNFIERFYSKRFSHLLFWWSSELFSTYTMMEQLQQEKNVLTGIKFLVILITLLLFTGILGILVTLTTLFNFITCIAVLTLLNYKLTVENMSYFTMVLIICSQYSILYSIRQVCLFYFENTLRQNSSYDQK
;
A
#
# COMPACT_ATOMS: atom_id res chain seq x y z
N MET A 1 25.87 14.88 -9.46
CA MET A 1 26.35 14.83 -8.05
C MET A 1 25.80 15.96 -7.20
N ALA A 2 26.05 17.23 -7.50
CA ALA A 2 25.51 18.35 -6.67
C ALA A 2 23.95 18.39 -6.62
N SER A 3 23.27 18.15 -7.74
CA SER A 3 21.79 18.02 -7.79
C SER A 3 21.27 16.83 -6.98
N ILE A 4 21.95 15.69 -7.07
CA ILE A 4 21.62 14.48 -6.30
C ILE A 4 21.88 14.75 -4.81
N GLY A 5 22.99 15.40 -4.48
CA GLY A 5 23.32 15.84 -3.13
C GLY A 5 22.29 16.82 -2.57
N LEU A 6 21.77 17.75 -3.38
CA LEU A 6 20.69 18.65 -2.99
C LEU A 6 19.38 17.89 -2.74
N VAL A 7 19.00 16.96 -3.63
CA VAL A 7 17.83 16.09 -3.44
C VAL A 7 17.98 15.25 -2.18
N LEU A 8 19.17 14.70 -1.92
CA LEU A 8 19.46 13.95 -0.70
C LEU A 8 19.52 14.82 0.55
N LEU A 9 19.94 16.07 0.45
CA LEU A 9 19.92 17.03 1.56
C LEU A 9 18.49 17.45 1.89
N ILE A 10 17.63 17.64 0.87
CA ILE A 10 16.19 17.84 1.05
C ILE A 10 15.59 16.58 1.69
N TYR A 11 15.93 15.39 1.17
CA TYR A 11 15.48 14.11 1.72
C TYR A 11 15.94 13.89 3.18
N LYS A 12 17.17 14.28 3.52
CA LYS A 12 17.72 14.19 4.89
C LYS A 12 17.06 15.19 5.83
N ARG A 13 16.70 16.38 5.35
CA ARG A 13 15.95 17.38 6.14
C ARG A 13 14.52 16.90 6.42
N ASP A 14 13.91 16.21 5.45
CA ASP A 14 12.54 15.70 5.54
C ASP A 14 12.45 14.26 6.08
N GLN A 15 13.56 13.64 6.50
CA GLN A 15 13.57 12.31 7.14
C GLN A 15 12.61 12.20 8.34
N ILE A 16 12.25 13.34 8.94
CA ILE A 16 11.31 13.45 10.06
C ILE A 16 9.84 13.16 9.62
N GLN A 17 9.51 13.14 8.32
CA GLN A 17 8.13 12.89 7.83
C GLN A 17 7.94 11.57 7.05
N ILE A 18 8.98 10.73 6.94
CA ILE A 18 8.91 9.47 6.17
C ILE A 18 7.96 8.43 6.82
N GLU A 19 7.56 8.60 8.09
CA GLU A 19 6.47 7.83 8.74
C GLU A 19 5.13 7.85 7.97
N HIS A 20 5.00 8.71 6.96
CA HIS A 20 3.81 8.84 6.13
C HIS A 20 3.81 7.97 4.86
N LEU A 21 4.84 7.14 4.60
CA LEU A 21 4.91 6.31 3.39
C LEU A 21 3.71 5.38 3.22
N LEU A 22 3.23 4.77 4.31
CA LEU A 22 2.04 3.93 4.29
C LEU A 22 0.73 4.75 4.29
N LYS A 23 0.74 5.99 4.79
CA LYS A 23 -0.46 6.86 4.84
C LYS A 23 -0.88 7.34 3.44
N GLY A 24 0.04 7.39 2.48
CA GLY A 24 -0.26 7.81 1.10
C GLY A 24 -1.19 6.85 0.33
N PHE A 25 -1.39 5.62 0.79
CA PHE A 25 -2.21 4.62 0.10
C PHE A 25 -3.71 4.77 0.27
N GLN A 26 -4.14 5.77 1.02
CA GLN A 26 -5.56 6.01 1.21
C GLN A 26 -6.20 6.54 -0.07
N VAL A 27 -7.32 5.95 -0.47
CA VAL A 27 -8.13 6.42 -1.60
C VAL A 27 -8.91 7.67 -1.18
N HIS A 28 -8.96 8.75 -1.95
CA HIS A 28 -9.83 9.90 -1.64
C HIS A 28 -11.12 9.92 -2.46
N GLY A 29 -12.21 10.41 -1.87
CA GLY A 29 -13.46 10.70 -2.60
C GLY A 29 -14.32 9.47 -2.88
N THR A 30 -13.99 8.31 -2.30
CA THR A 30 -14.94 7.20 -2.19
C THR A 30 -15.58 7.24 -0.82
N LYS A 31 -16.91 7.08 -0.78
CA LYS A 31 -17.69 7.09 0.46
C LYS A 31 -17.09 6.16 1.54
N SER A 32 -16.69 4.95 1.15
CA SER A 32 -16.08 3.96 2.04
C SER A 32 -14.73 4.36 2.62
N SER A 33 -13.88 5.03 1.82
CA SER A 33 -12.59 5.51 2.32
C SER A 33 -12.77 6.74 3.22
N ASP A 34 -13.69 7.63 2.86
CA ASP A 34 -14.03 8.79 3.67
C ASP A 34 -14.63 8.35 5.02
N ASP A 35 -15.50 7.34 5.04
CA ASP A 35 -16.04 6.74 6.27
C ASP A 35 -14.94 6.06 7.12
N TYR A 36 -13.93 5.43 6.50
CA TYR A 36 -12.77 4.89 7.21
C TYR A 36 -11.87 5.99 7.80
N ARG A 37 -11.70 7.12 7.10
CA ARG A 37 -10.97 8.28 7.64
C ARG A 37 -11.68 8.91 8.82
N LYS A 38 -13.01 9.04 8.77
CA LYS A 38 -13.81 9.49 9.92
C LYS A 38 -13.54 8.62 11.14
N LEU A 39 -13.47 7.29 10.99
CA LEU A 39 -13.06 6.38 12.05
C LEU A 39 -11.65 6.69 12.58
N ILE A 40 -10.65 6.87 11.71
CA ILE A 40 -9.27 7.18 12.15
C ILE A 40 -9.20 8.52 12.89
N ALA A 41 -9.85 9.56 12.36
CA ALA A 41 -9.92 10.87 13.00
C ALA A 41 -10.53 10.76 14.40
N LEU A 42 -11.64 10.02 14.51
CA LEU A 42 -12.32 9.75 15.76
C LEU A 42 -11.46 8.94 16.75
N ILE A 43 -10.65 7.98 16.28
CA ILE A 43 -9.66 7.29 17.14
C ILE A 43 -8.65 8.29 17.70
N ARG A 44 -8.07 9.15 16.85
CA ARG A 44 -7.04 10.12 17.25
C ARG A 44 -7.56 11.14 18.25
N GLU A 45 -8.75 11.69 18.00
CA GLU A 45 -9.38 12.66 18.90
C GLU A 45 -9.52 12.07 20.31
N THR A 46 -9.97 10.81 20.42
CA THR A 46 -10.06 10.13 21.72
C THR A 46 -8.74 9.91 22.44
N GLN A 47 -7.64 9.74 21.71
CA GLN A 47 -6.32 9.61 22.33
C GLN A 47 -5.83 10.95 22.90
N THR A 48 -6.23 12.07 22.28
CA THR A 48 -5.81 13.41 22.70
C THR A 48 -6.66 13.99 23.83
N THR A 49 -7.97 13.70 23.83
CA THR A 49 -8.87 14.11 24.91
C THR A 49 -8.93 12.97 25.92
N HIS A 50 -8.16 13.04 27.01
CA HIS A 50 -8.51 12.28 28.21
C HIS A 50 -9.90 12.75 28.63
N LEU A 51 -10.94 12.02 28.21
CA LEU A 51 -12.37 12.34 28.35
C LEU A 51 -12.84 12.46 29.80
N PHE A 52 -11.93 12.29 30.77
CA PHE A 52 -12.15 12.56 32.18
C PHE A 52 -11.02 13.43 32.72
N PRO A 53 -11.31 14.61 33.30
CA PRO A 53 -10.31 15.38 34.02
C PRO A 53 -9.91 14.59 35.28
N HIS A 54 -8.81 13.85 35.21
CA HIS A 54 -8.17 13.29 36.39
C HIS A 54 -7.47 14.41 37.17
N SER A 55 -8.21 15.08 38.04
CA SER A 55 -7.65 15.90 39.12
C SER A 55 -7.33 15.03 40.34
N ILE A 56 -6.55 13.96 40.22
CA ILE A 56 -5.92 13.27 41.35
C ILE A 56 -4.50 12.85 40.92
N HIS A 57 -3.52 13.28 41.71
CA HIS A 57 -2.08 13.02 41.58
C HIS A 57 -1.71 11.66 40.93
N SER A 58 -1.03 11.73 39.79
CA SER A 58 -0.32 10.60 39.19
C SER A 58 0.87 10.20 40.08
N LYS A 59 0.65 9.31 41.05
CA LYS A 59 1.73 8.45 41.55
C LYS A 59 1.99 7.40 40.48
N LYS A 60 3.24 7.33 40.00
CA LYS A 60 3.76 6.22 39.19
C LYS A 60 3.29 4.89 39.80
N PHE A 61 2.47 4.14 39.07
CA PHE A 61 2.06 2.80 39.43
C PHE A 61 3.29 1.87 39.41
N GLN A 62 3.90 1.65 40.57
CA GLN A 62 4.71 0.45 40.82
C GLN A 62 3.74 -0.70 41.08
N GLN A 63 3.79 -1.73 40.23
CA GLN A 63 3.14 -3.01 40.47
C GLN A 63 3.71 -3.63 41.75
N THR A 64 2.88 -3.79 42.78
CA THR A 64 3.20 -4.63 43.94
C THR A 64 2.86 -6.09 43.61
N PRO A 65 3.71 -7.06 43.98
CA PRO A 65 3.44 -8.48 43.72
C PRO A 65 2.46 -9.02 44.76
N TYR A 66 1.35 -9.60 44.29
CA TYR A 66 0.48 -10.45 45.10
C TYR A 66 1.05 -11.86 45.17
N SER A 67 1.57 -12.26 46.33
CA SER A 67 1.82 -13.66 46.70
C SER A 67 0.70 -14.15 47.61
N ASN A 68 -0.05 -15.15 47.13
CA ASN A 68 -0.66 -16.26 47.89
C ASN A 68 -1.92 -16.76 47.17
N PHE A 69 -1.74 -17.70 46.26
CA PHE A 69 -2.78 -18.64 45.86
C PHE A 69 -2.16 -20.03 45.64
N ASN A 70 -2.73 -21.03 46.30
CA ASN A 70 -2.33 -22.44 46.33
C ASN A 70 -2.19 -23.05 44.90
N PRO A 71 -1.09 -23.76 44.56
CA PRO A 71 -0.95 -24.41 43.27
C PRO A 71 -1.16 -25.93 43.36
N HIS A 72 -2.26 -26.41 42.81
CA HIS A 72 -2.33 -27.72 42.17
C HIS A 72 -2.78 -27.50 40.73
N ILE A 73 -1.87 -27.01 39.89
CA ILE A 73 -2.07 -26.83 38.45
C ILE A 73 -0.76 -27.22 37.74
N ASP A 74 -0.91 -28.02 36.68
CA ASP A 74 0.13 -28.76 35.98
C ASP A 74 1.39 -27.96 35.56
N PRO A 75 2.57 -28.60 35.57
CA PRO A 75 3.85 -27.96 35.24
C PRO A 75 4.02 -27.55 33.77
N CYS A 76 3.11 -27.90 32.86
CA CYS A 76 3.18 -27.53 31.45
C CYS A 76 2.58 -26.14 31.12
N SER A 77 1.65 -25.61 31.93
CA SER A 77 0.98 -24.33 31.62
C SER A 77 1.72 -23.10 32.15
N LYS A 78 2.42 -23.22 33.29
CA LYS A 78 3.20 -22.12 33.88
C LYS A 78 4.47 -21.75 33.11
N ARG A 79 4.99 -22.63 32.25
CA ARG A 79 6.32 -22.44 31.63
C ARG A 79 6.33 -21.58 30.38
N PHE A 80 5.18 -21.41 29.72
CA PHE A 80 5.10 -20.72 28.43
C PHE A 80 4.55 -19.30 28.50
N TYR A 81 3.79 -18.99 29.54
CA TYR A 81 3.36 -17.64 29.86
C TYR A 81 3.49 -17.43 31.38
N SER A 82 4.65 -16.98 31.84
CA SER A 82 4.52 -15.84 32.75
C SER A 82 3.94 -14.72 31.90
N SER A 83 2.95 -14.02 32.41
CA SER A 83 2.24 -12.89 31.81
C SER A 83 3.15 -11.67 31.48
N THR A 84 4.44 -11.88 31.24
CA THR A 84 5.48 -10.84 31.26
C THR A 84 6.13 -10.58 29.91
N CYS A 85 5.94 -11.43 28.89
CA CYS A 85 6.59 -11.24 27.58
C CYS A 85 5.56 -11.25 26.44
N PRO A 86 4.91 -10.11 26.16
CA PRO A 86 3.97 -9.99 25.06
C PRO A 86 4.70 -10.12 23.71
N ILE A 87 4.12 -10.91 22.80
CA ILE A 87 4.67 -11.26 21.47
C ILE A 87 4.60 -10.08 20.46
N LEU A 88 4.29 -8.86 20.89
CA LEU A 88 3.81 -7.82 19.98
C LEU A 88 4.85 -7.27 18.98
N HIS A 89 6.15 -7.40 19.23
CA HIS A 89 7.20 -6.85 18.34
C HIS A 89 8.36 -7.85 18.18
N TYR A 90 8.19 -8.86 17.33
CA TYR A 90 9.28 -9.78 16.96
C TYR A 90 9.46 -9.76 15.45
N THR A 91 10.71 -9.60 15.02
CA THR A 91 11.15 -9.93 13.66
C THR A 91 11.16 -11.46 13.52
N GLU A 92 10.43 -11.99 12.54
CA GLU A 92 10.36 -13.42 12.23
C GLU A 92 11.32 -13.76 11.10
N LEU A 93 12.34 -14.57 11.39
CA LEU A 93 13.26 -15.16 10.43
C LEU A 93 12.79 -16.58 10.12
N THR A 94 12.55 -16.90 8.86
CA THR A 94 12.21 -18.27 8.41
C THR A 94 13.37 -18.85 7.62
N PHE A 95 13.82 -20.03 8.01
CA PHE A 95 14.91 -20.76 7.37
C PHE A 95 14.41 -22.11 6.84
N ALA A 96 15.03 -22.60 5.77
CA ALA A 96 14.95 -23.96 5.28
C ALA A 96 16.30 -24.66 5.41
N LEU A 97 16.25 -25.96 5.65
CA LEU A 97 17.42 -26.83 5.58
C LEU A 97 17.82 -27.04 4.11
N ASN A 98 19.10 -26.86 3.80
CA ASN A 98 19.62 -27.10 2.44
C ASN A 98 19.69 -28.60 2.08
N ASN A 99 19.80 -29.45 3.09
CA ASN A 99 19.94 -30.89 2.89
C ASN A 99 18.60 -31.52 2.52
N ASN A 100 18.62 -32.61 1.73
CA ASN A 100 17.45 -33.44 1.41
C ASN A 100 16.75 -34.06 2.63
N SER A 101 17.18 -33.73 3.85
CA SER A 101 16.50 -34.11 5.09
C SER A 101 15.09 -33.53 5.12
N THR A 102 14.12 -34.40 5.39
CA THR A 102 12.71 -34.06 5.38
C THR A 102 12.27 -33.22 6.57
N THR A 103 12.89 -33.40 7.75
CA THR A 103 12.53 -32.67 8.96
C THR A 103 13.74 -32.31 9.83
N LEU A 104 13.58 -31.31 10.69
CA LEU A 104 14.58 -30.84 11.64
C LEU A 104 15.08 -31.94 12.59
N PHE A 105 14.23 -32.92 12.90
CA PHE A 105 14.46 -33.94 13.94
C PHE A 105 14.98 -35.27 13.38
N ASP A 106 14.99 -35.45 12.06
CA ASP A 106 15.46 -36.70 11.44
C ASP A 106 16.98 -36.86 11.55
N ASP A 107 17.72 -35.75 11.68
CA ASP A 107 19.18 -35.75 11.75
C ASP A 107 19.65 -34.82 12.88
N ILE A 108 20.42 -35.38 13.81
CA ILE A 108 21.01 -34.61 14.91
C ILE A 108 21.96 -33.53 14.40
N THR A 109 22.61 -33.73 13.25
CA THR A 109 23.50 -32.72 12.66
C THR A 109 22.74 -31.46 12.29
N ASN A 110 21.55 -31.59 11.68
CA ASN A 110 20.68 -30.46 11.40
C ASN A 110 20.29 -29.73 12.69
N PHE A 111 19.88 -30.46 13.72
CA PHE A 111 19.51 -29.85 15.00
C PHE A 111 20.70 -29.11 15.66
N LYS A 112 21.91 -29.70 15.62
CA LYS A 112 23.13 -29.04 16.10
C LYS A 112 23.43 -27.76 15.34
N THR A 113 23.29 -27.77 14.01
CA THR A 113 23.48 -26.56 13.21
C THR A 113 22.46 -25.47 13.53
N VAL A 114 21.21 -25.84 13.85
CA VAL A 114 20.17 -24.88 14.24
C VAL A 114 20.48 -24.30 15.62
N CYS A 115 20.98 -25.13 16.54
CA CYS A 115 21.46 -24.72 17.85
C CYS A 115 22.63 -23.72 17.75
N GLU A 116 23.59 -24.01 16.87
CA GLU A 116 24.70 -23.10 16.55
C GLU A 116 24.19 -21.75 16.00
N LEU A 117 23.25 -21.76 15.04
CA LEU A 117 22.67 -20.55 14.48
C LEU A 117 21.92 -19.73 15.53
N GLU A 118 21.06 -20.36 16.33
CA GLU A 118 20.34 -19.69 17.41
C GLU A 118 21.29 -19.11 18.44
N TRP A 119 22.34 -19.84 18.81
CA TRP A 119 23.34 -19.36 19.77
C TRP A 119 24.10 -18.16 19.22
N LEU A 120 24.50 -18.17 17.95
CA LEU A 120 25.17 -17.04 17.29
C LEU A 120 24.28 -15.79 17.24
N LEU A 121 23.02 -15.95 16.82
CA LEU A 121 22.05 -14.86 16.80
C LEU A 121 21.81 -14.31 18.22
N ARG A 122 21.70 -15.20 19.20
CA ARG A 122 21.55 -14.81 20.61
C ARG A 122 22.75 -13.99 21.08
N MET A 123 23.96 -14.52 20.96
CA MET A 123 25.18 -13.85 21.43
C MET A 123 25.38 -12.46 20.82
N ARG A 124 24.92 -12.25 19.59
CA ARG A 124 25.07 -10.98 18.88
C ARG A 124 23.98 -9.96 19.22
N PHE A 125 22.72 -10.39 19.33
CA PHE A 125 21.58 -9.48 19.42
C PHE A 125 20.91 -9.43 20.79
N THR A 126 21.32 -10.26 21.76
CA THR A 126 20.81 -10.13 23.13
C THR A 126 21.58 -9.06 23.92
N ASN A 127 21.27 -7.80 23.66
CA ASN A 127 21.43 -6.76 24.68
C ASN A 127 20.23 -6.88 25.62
N CYS A 128 20.30 -7.77 26.62
CA CYS A 128 19.21 -8.00 27.58
C CYS A 128 19.01 -6.78 28.49
N SER A 129 18.45 -5.71 27.95
CA SER A 129 18.08 -4.46 28.62
C SER A 129 16.97 -4.68 29.65
N LEU A 130 16.05 -5.62 29.35
CA LEU A 130 14.92 -5.99 30.19
C LEU A 130 15.12 -7.38 30.79
N ILE A 131 15.81 -7.45 31.93
CA ILE A 131 15.85 -8.64 32.78
C ILE A 131 14.59 -8.60 33.65
N ILE A 132 13.53 -9.28 33.23
CA ILE A 132 12.38 -9.57 34.09
C ILE A 132 12.55 -11.01 34.59
N ASN A 133 12.79 -11.19 35.88
CA ASN A 133 12.99 -12.48 36.54
C ASN A 133 14.09 -13.36 35.91
N ASP A 134 15.29 -12.81 35.69
CA ASP A 134 16.47 -13.51 35.12
C ASP A 134 16.28 -14.11 33.70
N SER A 135 15.16 -13.82 33.03
CA SER A 135 14.84 -14.37 31.72
C SER A 135 14.77 -13.28 30.65
N CYS A 136 15.70 -13.32 29.69
CA CYS A 136 15.75 -12.37 28.60
C CYS A 136 14.78 -12.76 27.49
N CYS A 137 13.66 -12.05 27.35
CA CYS A 137 12.59 -12.42 26.41
C CYS A 137 12.86 -12.09 24.93
N GLN A 138 14.06 -11.63 24.58
CA GLN A 138 14.37 -11.10 23.26
C GLN A 138 14.44 -12.14 22.12
N PHE A 139 14.36 -13.45 22.42
CA PHE A 139 14.64 -14.47 21.42
C PHE A 139 13.79 -15.73 21.62
N ILE A 140 13.13 -16.21 20.57
CA ILE A 140 12.34 -17.47 20.57
C ILE A 140 12.71 -18.27 19.32
N GLY A 141 13.37 -19.42 19.52
CA GLY A 141 13.73 -20.37 18.46
C GLY A 141 13.47 -21.82 18.89
N PRO A 142 13.43 -22.78 17.95
CA PRO A 142 13.20 -24.20 18.26
C PRO A 142 14.10 -24.76 19.37
N VAL A 143 15.39 -24.40 19.43
CA VAL A 143 16.29 -24.92 20.47
C VAL A 143 15.96 -24.32 21.84
N ARG A 144 15.75 -23.01 21.92
CA ARG A 144 15.37 -22.38 23.20
C ARG A 144 14.06 -22.95 23.74
N LEU A 145 13.08 -23.17 22.86
CA LEU A 145 11.78 -23.75 23.20
C LEU A 145 11.89 -25.17 23.76
N LEU A 146 12.88 -25.94 23.32
CA LEU A 146 13.06 -27.33 23.72
C LEU A 146 13.80 -27.49 25.04
N PHE A 147 14.69 -26.56 25.38
CA PHE A 147 15.62 -26.74 26.50
C PHE A 147 15.35 -25.82 27.70
N ASP A 148 14.22 -25.09 27.76
CA ASP A 148 13.95 -24.11 28.83
C ASP A 148 15.13 -23.13 29.05
N GLY A 149 15.90 -22.85 27.99
CA GLY A 149 17.13 -22.04 28.08
C GLY A 149 18.33 -22.70 28.79
N GLN A 150 18.31 -24.02 29.03
CA GLN A 150 19.42 -24.76 29.67
C GLN A 150 20.73 -24.76 28.87
N PHE A 151 20.67 -24.41 27.58
CA PHE A 151 21.87 -24.18 26.79
C PHE A 151 22.44 -22.79 27.03
N ASN A 152 23.51 -22.77 27.82
CA ASN A 152 24.28 -21.58 28.18
C ASN A 152 25.58 -21.46 27.37
N SER A 153 26.05 -22.52 26.71
CA SER A 153 27.27 -22.48 25.90
C SER A 153 27.16 -23.22 24.58
N PHE A 154 27.96 -22.77 23.60
CA PHE A 154 28.10 -23.39 22.29
C PHE A 154 28.51 -24.88 22.38
N GLU A 155 29.39 -25.23 23.33
CA GLU A 155 29.83 -26.62 23.54
C GLU A 155 28.67 -27.56 23.89
N GLN A 156 27.60 -27.06 24.51
CA GLN A 156 26.44 -27.88 24.81
C GLN A 156 25.59 -28.17 23.56
N CYS A 157 25.59 -27.27 22.57
CA CYS A 157 25.03 -27.55 21.24
C CYS A 157 25.85 -28.64 20.53
N GLU A 158 27.18 -28.58 20.58
CA GLU A 158 28.03 -29.60 19.95
C GLU A 158 27.93 -30.97 20.64
N ASN A 159 27.80 -31.00 21.97
CA ASN A 159 27.73 -32.23 22.76
C ASN A 159 26.32 -32.86 22.84
N LEU A 160 25.36 -32.34 22.07
CA LEU A 160 24.00 -32.86 22.04
C LEU A 160 24.00 -34.31 21.53
N THR A 161 23.39 -35.20 22.31
CA THR A 161 23.35 -36.65 22.01
C THR A 161 22.01 -37.06 21.39
N LEU A 162 22.01 -38.13 20.59
CA LEU A 162 20.79 -38.66 19.96
C LEU A 162 19.73 -39.05 21.00
N ASN A 163 20.18 -39.55 22.17
CA ASN A 163 19.29 -39.87 23.28
C ASN A 163 18.61 -38.63 23.89
N GLN A 164 19.29 -37.49 23.95
CA GLN A 164 18.66 -36.23 24.36
C GLN A 164 17.60 -35.83 23.34
N LEU A 165 17.95 -35.78 22.06
CA LEU A 165 17.01 -35.44 20.98
C LEU A 165 15.77 -36.36 20.99
N GLY A 166 15.95 -37.68 21.16
CA GLY A 166 14.86 -38.64 21.25
C GLY A 166 13.99 -38.49 22.51
N LYS A 167 14.56 -38.10 23.66
CA LYS A 167 13.80 -37.74 24.86
C LYS A 167 12.95 -36.48 24.62
N PHE A 168 13.47 -35.49 23.91
CA PHE A 168 12.70 -34.30 23.55
C PHE A 168 11.58 -34.63 22.57
N GLN A 169 11.89 -35.38 21.52
CA GLN A 169 10.89 -35.81 20.56
C GLN A 169 9.75 -36.60 21.23
N SER A 170 10.06 -37.47 22.20
CA SER A 170 9.04 -38.22 22.94
C SER A 170 8.23 -37.39 23.95
N GLN A 171 8.87 -36.48 24.70
CA GLN A 171 8.17 -35.49 25.55
C GLN A 171 7.26 -34.57 24.73
N TRP A 172 7.65 -34.32 23.49
CA TRP A 172 6.91 -33.48 22.59
C TRP A 172 5.72 -34.21 21.95
N LEU A 173 5.93 -35.46 21.52
CA LEU A 173 4.86 -36.32 21.01
C LEU A 173 3.78 -36.59 22.06
N SER A 174 4.11 -36.48 23.35
CA SER A 174 3.13 -36.61 24.43
C SER A 174 2.35 -35.32 24.75
N CYS A 175 2.74 -34.14 24.23
CA CYS A 175 1.91 -32.94 24.34
C CYS A 175 0.75 -32.99 23.33
N ASN A 176 -0.28 -33.75 23.67
CA ASN A 176 -1.56 -33.69 22.95
C ASN A 176 -2.24 -32.34 23.18
N LEU A 177 -3.08 -31.93 22.23
CA LEU A 177 -3.81 -30.65 22.19
C LEU A 177 -4.54 -30.29 23.50
N SER A 178 -4.87 -31.27 24.35
CA SER A 178 -5.49 -31.08 25.65
C SER A 178 -4.53 -30.60 26.76
N LEU A 179 -3.23 -30.83 26.63
CA LEU A 179 -2.20 -30.47 27.63
C LEU A 179 -1.47 -29.18 27.28
N CYS A 180 -1.34 -28.89 25.99
CA CYS A 180 -0.71 -27.67 25.49
C CYS A 180 -1.76 -26.54 25.43
N SER A 181 -1.86 -25.73 26.51
CA SER A 181 -2.83 -24.62 26.59
C SER A 181 -2.68 -23.54 25.49
N ASN A 182 -1.52 -23.48 24.81
CA ASN A 182 -1.25 -22.51 23.75
C ASN A 182 -1.35 -23.15 22.36
N THR A 183 -2.43 -22.83 21.64
CA THR A 183 -2.68 -23.29 20.27
C THR A 183 -1.66 -22.77 19.25
N HIS A 184 -1.10 -21.56 19.45
CA HIS A 184 -0.08 -21.01 18.55
C HIS A 184 1.23 -21.77 18.63
N LEU A 185 1.68 -22.06 19.86
CA LEU A 185 2.86 -22.88 20.08
C LEU A 185 2.65 -24.28 19.50
N TYR A 186 1.49 -24.90 19.74
CA TYR A 186 1.15 -26.19 19.18
C TYR A 186 1.23 -26.19 17.64
N ASN A 187 0.65 -25.20 16.98
CA ASN A 187 0.70 -25.06 15.52
C ASN A 187 2.13 -24.81 15.01
N TYR A 188 2.90 -23.96 15.70
CA TYR A 188 4.30 -23.71 15.38
C TYR A 188 5.12 -24.98 15.43
N LEU A 189 4.95 -25.75 16.52
CA LEU A 189 5.57 -27.05 16.70
C LEU A 189 5.10 -28.05 15.64
N GLN A 190 3.80 -28.15 15.36
CA GLN A 190 3.29 -29.07 14.34
C GLN A 190 3.87 -28.78 12.94
N ASN A 191 4.12 -27.50 12.63
CA ASN A 191 4.84 -27.10 11.42
C ASN A 191 6.31 -27.50 11.45
N LEU A 192 7.02 -27.34 12.57
CA LEU A 192 8.41 -27.82 12.72
C LEU A 192 8.55 -29.33 12.53
N ARG A 193 7.51 -30.11 12.88
CA ARG A 193 7.50 -31.57 12.70
C ARG A 193 7.36 -31.97 11.24
N SER A 194 6.54 -31.23 10.49
CA SER A 194 6.09 -31.62 9.15
C SER A 194 6.83 -30.90 8.03
N SER A 195 7.62 -29.88 8.34
CA SER A 195 8.36 -29.08 7.37
C SER A 195 9.86 -29.09 7.63
N SER A 196 10.63 -28.97 6.55
CA SER A 196 12.06 -28.68 6.58
C SER A 196 12.36 -27.21 6.94
N THR A 197 11.33 -26.46 7.33
CA THR A 197 11.41 -25.04 7.63
C THR A 197 11.25 -24.79 9.13
N PHE A 198 12.02 -23.86 9.66
CA PHE A 198 11.92 -23.43 11.04
C PHE A 198 11.90 -21.90 11.12
N LYS A 199 11.37 -21.38 12.22
CA LYS A 199 11.28 -19.93 12.45
C LYS A 199 12.05 -19.52 13.69
N ILE A 200 12.66 -18.36 13.63
CA ILE A 200 13.31 -17.71 14.76
C ILE A 200 12.66 -16.34 14.91
N TYR A 201 12.15 -16.05 16.10
CA TYR A 201 11.59 -14.76 16.44
C TYR A 201 12.58 -14.00 17.29
N ILE A 202 12.99 -12.81 16.84
CA ILE A 202 13.92 -11.94 17.55
C ILE A 202 13.19 -10.63 17.85
N ASN A 203 13.09 -10.27 19.12
CA ASN A 203 12.65 -8.95 19.54
C ASN A 203 13.89 -8.09 19.63
N ILE A 204 14.13 -7.37 18.55
CA ILE A 204 15.06 -6.26 18.52
C ILE A 204 14.24 -5.10 19.08
N GLU A 205 14.55 -4.70 20.30
CA GLU A 205 14.04 -3.42 20.83
C GLU A 205 14.31 -2.33 19.76
N ASN A 206 13.51 -1.26 19.66
CA ASN A 206 13.51 -0.25 18.57
C ASN A 206 14.87 0.49 18.30
N ASN A 207 16.01 -0.07 18.66
CA ASN A 207 17.33 0.29 18.21
C ASN A 207 17.52 0.00 16.72
N THR A 208 17.55 1.07 15.93
CA THR A 208 17.77 1.03 14.48
C THR A 208 19.10 0.39 14.11
N GLU A 209 20.15 0.53 14.94
CA GLU A 209 21.48 -0.02 14.63
C GLU A 209 21.48 -1.56 14.71
N ASP A 210 20.88 -2.13 15.77
CA ASP A 210 20.80 -3.59 15.96
C ASP A 210 19.96 -4.26 14.85
N LEU A 211 18.90 -3.60 14.37
CA LEU A 211 18.08 -4.08 13.27
C LEU A 211 18.87 -4.12 11.94
N LEU A 212 19.66 -3.08 11.67
CA LEU A 212 20.50 -3.00 10.48
C LEU A 212 21.66 -4.00 10.55
N ASP A 213 22.24 -4.18 11.73
CA ASP A 213 23.25 -5.21 11.98
C ASP A 213 22.67 -6.62 11.81
N LEU A 214 21.43 -6.86 12.25
CA LEU A 214 20.73 -8.13 11.99
C LEU A 214 20.53 -8.34 10.49
N TYR A 215 19.99 -7.34 9.79
CA TYR A 215 19.73 -7.43 8.36
C TYR A 215 21.02 -7.72 7.58
N THR A 216 22.08 -6.94 7.81
CA THR A 216 23.38 -7.14 7.14
C THR A 216 24.03 -8.47 7.49
N TYR A 217 23.90 -8.92 8.74
CA TYR A 217 24.42 -10.21 9.17
C TYR A 217 23.67 -11.39 8.54
N VAL A 218 22.35 -11.30 8.43
CA VAL A 218 21.50 -12.34 7.83
C VAL A 218 21.65 -12.36 6.30
N ASP A 219 21.85 -11.21 5.66
CA ASP A 219 22.10 -11.09 4.21
C ASP A 219 23.50 -11.58 3.82
N ASN A 220 24.48 -11.47 4.73
CA ASN A 220 25.82 -12.00 4.50
C ASN A 220 25.80 -13.52 4.26
N LYS A 221 26.39 -13.94 3.14
CA LYS A 221 26.26 -15.29 2.56
C LYS A 221 26.87 -16.43 3.39
N ASP A 222 27.50 -16.14 4.52
CA ASP A 222 28.26 -17.13 5.28
C ASP A 222 27.38 -18.27 5.81
N TYR A 223 26.08 -18.05 6.02
CA TYR A 223 25.12 -19.07 6.48
C TYR A 223 24.46 -19.86 5.34
N GLN A 224 24.61 -19.43 4.08
CA GLN A 224 23.92 -20.02 2.93
C GLN A 224 24.33 -21.47 2.65
N TYR A 225 25.47 -21.94 3.20
CA TYR A 225 25.90 -23.32 3.01
C TYR A 225 25.10 -24.34 3.83
N LYS A 226 24.65 -23.96 5.04
CA LYS A 226 23.90 -24.86 5.95
C LYS A 226 22.39 -24.63 5.88
N PHE A 227 21.98 -23.36 5.74
CA PHE A 227 20.57 -22.97 5.72
C PHE A 227 20.28 -22.03 4.55
N GLN A 228 19.14 -22.22 3.92
CA GLN A 228 18.56 -21.22 3.04
C GLN A 228 17.61 -20.37 3.88
N LEU A 229 17.98 -19.13 4.16
CA LEU A 229 17.00 -18.16 4.60
C LEU A 229 15.88 -18.12 3.55
N LEU A 230 14.63 -18.28 3.97
CA LEU A 230 13.45 -18.28 3.11
C LEU A 230 12.63 -17.01 3.24
N ASN A 231 12.59 -16.40 4.42
CA ASN A 231 11.83 -15.17 4.61
C ASN A 231 12.34 -14.41 5.82
N ILE A 232 12.25 -13.08 5.74
CA ILE A 232 12.31 -12.22 6.92
C ILE A 232 11.03 -11.42 6.94
N LYS A 233 10.29 -11.48 8.04
CA LYS A 233 9.11 -10.66 8.27
C LYS A 233 9.41 -9.70 9.40
N PHE A 234 9.48 -8.42 9.05
CA PHE A 234 9.70 -7.32 9.96
C PHE A 234 8.37 -6.74 10.44
N ASP A 235 8.40 -5.97 11.52
CA ASP A 235 7.29 -5.07 11.87
C ASP A 235 7.24 -3.89 10.88
N SER A 236 6.10 -3.23 10.72
CA SER A 236 5.94 -2.14 9.75
C SER A 236 6.93 -0.99 9.98
N ASN A 237 7.30 -0.75 11.24
CA ASN A 237 8.29 0.27 11.60
C ASN A 237 9.70 -0.13 11.16
N ASP A 238 10.05 -1.41 11.37
CA ASP A 238 11.34 -1.98 11.00
C ASP A 238 11.51 -2.02 9.47
N GLU A 239 10.45 -2.38 8.73
CA GLU A 239 10.44 -2.35 7.25
C GLU A 239 10.80 -0.96 6.71
N GLN A 240 10.31 0.10 7.34
CA GLN A 240 10.61 1.48 6.93
C GLN A 240 12.08 1.83 7.17
N ILE A 241 12.66 1.43 8.31
CA ILE A 241 14.07 1.66 8.64
C ILE A 241 14.95 0.94 7.62
N ILE A 242 14.67 -0.33 7.34
CA ILE A 242 15.42 -1.15 6.38
C ILE A 242 15.27 -0.60 4.97
N PHE A 243 14.07 -0.17 4.58
CA PHE A 243 13.85 0.44 3.28
C PHE A 243 14.71 1.71 3.10
N ASN A 244 14.76 2.57 4.12
CA ASN A 244 15.60 3.77 4.09
C ASN A 244 17.08 3.41 3.97
N TYR A 245 17.54 2.39 4.69
CA TYR A 245 18.90 1.88 4.57
C TYR A 245 19.18 1.34 3.16
N LEU A 246 18.28 0.53 2.59
CA LEU A 246 18.44 0.00 1.24
C LEU A 246 18.45 1.10 0.17
N LEU A 247 17.65 2.15 0.35
CA LEU A 247 17.67 3.31 -0.54
C LEU A 247 19.04 4.02 -0.50
N GLN A 248 19.62 4.18 0.69
CA GLN A 248 20.97 4.74 0.85
C GLN A 248 22.05 3.83 0.26
N THR A 249 21.96 2.52 0.49
CA THR A 249 22.89 1.52 -0.03
C THR A 249 22.84 1.41 -1.56
N ASN A 250 21.67 1.59 -2.17
CA ASN A 250 21.49 1.57 -3.63
C ASN A 250 21.76 2.92 -4.32
N LEU A 251 21.97 4.00 -3.57
CA LEU A 251 22.29 5.31 -4.12
C LEU A 251 23.55 5.32 -5.04
N PRO A 252 24.64 4.60 -4.74
CA PRO A 252 25.79 4.51 -5.64
C PRO A 252 25.44 3.90 -7.00
N LEU A 253 24.48 2.96 -7.05
CA LEU A 253 24.00 2.37 -8.31
C LEU A 253 23.29 3.44 -9.16
N LEU A 254 22.47 4.28 -8.54
CA LEU A 254 21.87 5.43 -9.22
C LEU A 254 22.96 6.39 -9.76
N CYS A 255 23.96 6.72 -8.96
CA CYS A 255 25.10 7.53 -9.40
C CYS A 255 25.88 6.88 -10.56
N PHE A 256 26.05 5.55 -10.54
CA PHE A 256 26.68 4.79 -11.62
C PHE A 256 25.86 4.87 -12.91
N THR A 257 24.53 4.67 -12.84
CA THR A 257 23.66 4.80 -14.03
C THR A 257 23.73 6.21 -14.62
N ILE A 258 23.67 7.26 -13.79
CA ILE A 258 23.82 8.66 -14.23
C ILE A 258 25.20 8.89 -14.87
N SER A 259 26.25 8.29 -14.33
CA SER A 259 27.60 8.38 -14.88
C SER A 259 27.70 7.70 -16.25
N LEU A 260 27.08 6.53 -16.41
CA LEU A 260 26.96 5.85 -17.71
C LEU A 260 26.17 6.70 -18.71
N TYR A 261 25.06 7.32 -18.29
CA TYR A 261 24.29 8.23 -19.16
C TYR A 261 25.13 9.44 -19.61
N LEU A 262 25.86 10.06 -18.68
CA LEU A 262 26.78 11.16 -19.00
C LEU A 262 27.88 10.69 -19.95
N LEU A 263 28.42 9.48 -19.78
CA LEU A 263 29.39 8.90 -20.70
C LEU A 263 28.78 8.74 -22.11
N CYS A 264 27.56 8.23 -22.22
CA CYS A 264 26.85 8.13 -23.50
C CYS A 264 26.63 9.50 -24.14
N LEU A 265 26.25 10.52 -23.36
CA LEU A 265 26.14 11.91 -23.84
C LEU A 265 27.48 12.43 -24.37
N VAL A 266 28.58 12.20 -23.63
CA VAL A 266 29.94 12.60 -24.04
C VAL A 266 30.33 11.96 -25.37
N LEU A 267 30.07 10.66 -25.53
CA LEU A 267 30.40 9.92 -26.75
C LEU A 267 29.60 10.41 -27.96
N PHE A 268 28.35 10.83 -27.76
CA PHE A 268 27.46 11.25 -28.86
C PHE A 268 27.61 12.73 -29.26
N VAL A 269 27.56 13.64 -28.29
CA VAL A 269 27.52 15.10 -28.51
C VAL A 269 28.89 15.65 -28.92
N LYS A 270 29.99 15.04 -28.47
CA LYS A 270 31.39 15.46 -28.76
C LYS A 270 31.77 16.90 -28.34
N ASN A 271 30.86 17.65 -27.72
CA ASN A 271 31.03 19.03 -27.27
C ASN A 271 30.79 19.15 -25.77
N ILE A 272 31.86 19.43 -25.00
CA ILE A 272 31.83 19.54 -23.53
C ILE A 272 30.89 20.66 -23.07
N PHE A 273 30.87 21.78 -23.79
CA PHE A 273 30.05 22.93 -23.42
C PHE A 273 28.56 22.59 -23.45
N PHE A 274 28.10 21.90 -24.51
CA PHE A 274 26.70 21.47 -24.59
C PHE A 274 26.35 20.48 -23.47
N ILE A 275 27.27 19.60 -23.08
CA ILE A 275 27.07 18.66 -21.97
C ILE A 275 26.92 19.40 -20.63
N LEU A 276 27.75 20.43 -20.40
CA LEU A 276 27.62 21.27 -19.21
C LEU A 276 26.27 22.00 -19.18
N ILE A 277 25.78 22.45 -20.33
CA ILE A 277 24.44 23.03 -20.47
C ILE A 277 23.34 22.01 -20.17
N ILE A 278 23.47 20.74 -20.60
CA ILE A 278 22.52 19.68 -20.23
C ILE A 278 22.54 19.43 -18.72
N ILE A 279 23.71 19.39 -18.08
CA ILE A 279 23.82 19.23 -16.62
C ILE A 279 23.15 20.41 -15.90
N LEU A 280 23.37 21.63 -16.38
CA LEU A 280 22.72 22.83 -15.86
C LEU A 280 21.20 22.78 -16.03
N HIS A 281 20.70 22.33 -17.19
CA HIS A 281 19.27 22.10 -17.44
C HIS A 281 18.69 21.11 -16.43
N VAL A 282 19.32 19.95 -16.23
CA VAL A 282 18.90 18.95 -15.23
C VAL A 282 18.79 19.58 -13.84
N PHE A 283 19.80 20.34 -13.43
CA PHE A 283 19.84 20.99 -12.12
C PHE A 283 18.72 22.03 -11.95
N ILE A 284 18.55 22.93 -12.92
CA ILE A 284 17.54 24.00 -12.91
C ILE A 284 16.14 23.39 -12.80
N THR A 285 15.80 22.41 -13.65
CA THR A 285 14.48 21.80 -13.65
C THR A 285 14.17 21.11 -12.33
N ILE A 286 15.09 20.31 -11.77
CA ILE A 286 14.87 19.63 -10.49
C ILE A 286 14.68 20.65 -9.38
N LEU A 287 15.52 21.70 -9.33
CA LEU A 287 15.41 22.75 -8.32
C LEU A 287 14.05 23.45 -8.38
N PHE A 288 13.64 23.96 -9.55
CA PHE A 288 12.37 24.67 -9.68
C PHE A 288 11.16 23.77 -9.47
N SER A 289 11.20 22.52 -9.97
CA SER A 289 10.10 21.56 -9.78
C SER A 289 9.92 21.22 -8.30
N SER A 290 11.01 20.96 -7.57
CA SER A 290 10.97 20.69 -6.14
C SER A 290 10.52 21.91 -5.33
N MET A 291 10.97 23.11 -5.69
CA MET A 291 10.51 24.34 -5.04
C MET A 291 9.01 24.55 -5.20
N ILE A 292 8.48 24.38 -6.41
CA ILE A 292 7.04 24.51 -6.66
C ILE A 292 6.27 23.39 -5.94
N TYR A 293 6.76 22.15 -6.01
CA TYR A 293 6.12 21.00 -5.36
C TYR A 293 6.01 21.16 -3.84
N ILE A 294 7.08 21.57 -3.16
CA ILE A 294 7.11 21.69 -1.70
C ILE A 294 6.45 22.99 -1.22
N TYR A 295 6.80 24.14 -1.82
CA TYR A 295 6.37 25.45 -1.30
C TYR A 295 5.03 25.94 -1.87
N VAL A 296 4.65 25.54 -3.09
CA VAL A 296 3.38 25.98 -3.70
C VAL A 296 2.27 24.98 -3.49
N PHE A 297 2.56 23.68 -3.67
CA PHE A 297 1.54 22.63 -3.54
C PHE A 297 1.46 22.00 -2.15
N HIS A 298 2.47 22.18 -1.29
CA HIS A 298 2.53 21.57 0.04
C HIS A 298 2.31 20.05 0.05
N PHE A 299 2.69 19.35 -1.03
CA PHE A 299 2.54 17.90 -1.11
C PHE A 299 3.68 17.16 -0.39
N PRO A 300 3.38 16.04 0.30
CA PRO A 300 4.42 15.21 0.91
C PRO A 300 5.29 14.55 -0.17
N ILE A 301 6.57 14.36 0.12
CA ILE A 301 7.49 13.66 -0.78
C ILE A 301 7.20 12.15 -0.70
N ALA A 302 6.74 11.56 -1.81
CA ALA A 302 6.52 10.12 -1.92
C ALA A 302 7.72 9.42 -2.58
N ILE A 303 7.96 8.13 -2.26
CA ILE A 303 9.02 7.32 -2.93
C ILE A 303 8.87 7.34 -4.46
N LEU A 304 7.64 7.30 -4.96
CA LEU A 304 7.38 7.34 -6.40
C LEU A 304 7.89 8.64 -7.05
N ASN A 305 8.08 9.73 -6.30
CA ASN A 305 8.69 10.94 -6.84
C ASN A 305 10.15 10.70 -7.28
N CYS A 306 10.88 9.77 -6.65
CA CYS A 306 12.20 9.35 -7.11
C CYS A 306 12.14 8.69 -8.48
N THR A 307 11.12 7.87 -8.73
CA THR A 307 10.91 7.26 -10.05
C THR A 307 10.61 8.33 -11.12
N SER A 308 9.90 9.40 -10.75
CA SER A 308 9.65 10.55 -11.64
C SER A 308 10.96 11.21 -12.11
N ILE A 309 11.98 11.26 -11.26
CA ILE A 309 13.31 11.78 -11.62
C ILE A 309 13.96 10.88 -12.68
N ILE A 310 13.82 9.55 -12.57
CA ILE A 310 14.35 8.61 -13.57
C ILE A 310 13.64 8.79 -14.92
N LEU A 311 12.30 8.87 -14.92
CA LEU A 311 11.53 9.19 -16.12
C LEU A 311 11.99 10.52 -16.73
N TYR A 312 12.12 11.56 -15.91
CA TYR A 312 12.59 12.87 -16.34
C TYR A 312 13.98 12.82 -16.98
N LEU A 313 14.94 12.15 -16.36
CA LEU A 313 16.30 11.99 -16.89
C LEU A 313 16.32 11.30 -18.25
N PHE A 314 15.42 10.34 -18.47
CA PHE A 314 15.24 9.72 -19.78
C PHE A 314 14.67 10.70 -20.81
N ILE A 315 13.65 11.49 -20.45
CA ILE A 315 13.02 12.47 -21.35
C ILE A 315 14.02 13.57 -21.77
N ILE A 316 14.75 14.15 -20.83
CA ILE A 316 15.73 15.21 -21.12
C ILE A 316 16.89 14.69 -21.98
N PHE A 317 17.25 13.42 -21.85
CA PHE A 317 18.27 12.79 -22.67
C PHE A 317 17.82 12.68 -24.12
N ILE A 318 16.60 12.22 -24.37
CA ILE A 318 16.00 12.21 -25.71
C ILE A 318 15.96 13.64 -26.29
N ASP A 319 15.56 14.63 -25.48
CA ASP A 319 15.46 16.02 -25.93
C ASP A 319 16.83 16.59 -26.27
N SER A 320 17.83 16.33 -25.45
CA SER A 320 19.22 16.75 -25.69
C SER A 320 19.75 16.18 -27.00
N PHE A 321 19.48 14.91 -27.29
CA PHE A 321 19.88 14.29 -28.55
C PHE A 321 19.11 14.83 -29.75
N LEU A 322 17.81 15.07 -29.60
CA LEU A 322 17.01 15.67 -30.66
C LEU A 322 17.49 17.09 -31.00
N TRP A 323 17.76 17.92 -29.98
CA TRP A 323 18.33 19.25 -30.17
C TRP A 323 19.69 19.18 -30.87
N TYR A 324 20.58 18.31 -30.41
CA TYR A 324 21.92 18.18 -31.00
C TYR A 324 21.90 17.63 -32.44
N THR A 325 21.03 16.66 -32.74
CA THR A 325 20.92 16.09 -34.09
C THR A 325 20.35 17.10 -35.07
N CYS A 326 19.28 17.82 -34.71
CA CYS A 326 18.73 18.90 -35.55
C CYS A 326 19.75 20.01 -35.76
N TRP A 327 20.49 20.37 -34.70
CA TRP A 327 21.60 21.31 -34.77
C TRP A 327 22.69 20.86 -35.75
N SER A 328 23.18 19.63 -35.61
CA SER A 328 24.25 19.07 -36.44
C SER A 328 23.85 19.03 -37.92
N VAL A 329 22.61 18.63 -38.24
CA VAL A 329 22.09 18.61 -39.61
C VAL A 329 22.01 20.02 -40.19
N ASN A 330 21.49 21.00 -39.45
CA ASN A 330 21.38 22.37 -39.93
C ASN A 330 22.75 23.07 -40.07
N ASN A 331 23.70 22.79 -39.16
CA ASN A 331 25.05 23.33 -39.23
C ASN A 331 25.87 22.72 -40.38
N HIS A 332 25.59 21.48 -40.81
CA HIS A 332 26.23 20.90 -41.99
C HIS A 332 25.72 21.46 -43.33
N ARG A 333 24.55 22.10 -43.37
CA ARG A 333 23.96 22.72 -44.57
C ARG A 333 24.33 24.21 -44.73
N ARG A 334 25.39 24.66 -44.06
CA ARG A 334 25.64 26.07 -43.72
C ARG A 334 26.13 26.95 -44.87
N ASP A 335 26.28 26.44 -46.08
CA ASP A 335 27.19 27.00 -47.08
C ASP A 335 27.09 28.52 -47.34
N ASP A 336 25.95 29.21 -47.11
CA ASP A 336 25.90 30.69 -47.08
C ASP A 336 24.87 31.32 -46.10
N CYS A 337 24.38 30.60 -45.08
CA CYS A 337 23.27 31.09 -44.24
C CYS A 337 23.72 31.94 -43.04
N THR A 338 22.98 33.03 -42.75
CA THR A 338 23.14 33.81 -41.52
C THR A 338 22.78 32.98 -40.28
N ILE A 339 23.44 33.24 -39.15
CA ILE A 339 23.17 32.55 -37.86
C ILE A 339 21.68 32.64 -37.50
N HIS A 340 21.05 33.79 -37.76
CA HIS A 340 19.64 34.01 -37.47
C HIS A 340 18.74 33.00 -38.20
N ARG A 341 18.94 32.82 -39.51
CA ARG A 341 18.18 31.87 -40.32
C ARG A 341 18.40 30.42 -39.89
N ILE A 342 19.62 30.06 -39.49
CA ILE A 342 19.92 28.72 -38.96
C ILE A 342 19.15 28.48 -37.66
N MET A 343 19.14 29.46 -36.75
CA MET A 343 18.42 29.35 -35.48
C MET A 343 16.91 29.31 -35.67
N GLU A 344 16.37 30.10 -36.60
CA GLU A 344 14.94 30.09 -36.94
C GLU A 344 14.51 28.72 -37.48
N ASN A 345 15.28 28.17 -38.43
CA ASN A 345 15.03 26.83 -38.98
C ASN A 345 15.14 25.75 -37.91
N LEU A 346 16.15 25.84 -37.04
CA LEU A 346 16.36 24.92 -35.93
C LEU A 346 15.17 24.95 -34.96
N LEU A 347 14.78 26.14 -34.51
CA LEU A 347 13.68 26.33 -33.57
C LEU A 347 12.36 25.82 -34.16
N THR A 348 12.10 26.13 -35.44
CA THR A 348 10.89 25.68 -36.13
C THR A 348 10.84 24.16 -36.20
N GLN A 349 11.91 23.49 -36.64
CA GLN A 349 11.97 22.03 -36.70
C GLN A 349 11.76 21.40 -35.33
N ILE A 350 12.44 21.91 -34.31
CA ILE A 350 12.39 21.36 -32.96
C ILE A 350 11.06 21.61 -32.29
N PHE A 351 10.42 22.74 -32.55
CA PHE A 351 9.06 23.03 -32.08
C PHE A 351 8.09 21.94 -32.54
N TYR A 352 8.14 21.55 -33.83
CA TYR A 352 7.30 20.48 -34.35
C TYR A 352 7.56 19.12 -33.68
N TYR A 353 8.80 18.81 -33.29
CA TYR A 353 9.11 17.54 -32.62
C TYR A 353 8.79 17.53 -31.12
N LEU A 354 9.12 18.60 -30.40
CA LEU A 354 9.04 18.62 -28.93
C LEU A 354 7.63 18.91 -28.41
N VAL A 355 6.87 19.78 -29.08
CA VAL A 355 5.55 20.19 -28.59
C VAL A 355 4.59 19.01 -28.51
N PRO A 356 4.36 18.22 -29.58
CA PRO A 356 3.41 17.10 -29.52
C PRO A 356 3.89 16.03 -28.53
N LYS A 357 5.20 15.77 -28.52
CA LYS A 357 5.85 14.77 -27.66
C LYS A 357 5.63 15.08 -26.17
N ASN A 358 5.93 16.31 -25.76
CA ASN A 358 5.81 16.71 -24.35
C ASN A 358 4.35 16.99 -23.97
N LEU A 359 3.52 17.47 -24.89
CA LEU A 359 2.07 17.63 -24.64
C LEU A 359 1.41 16.29 -24.35
N VAL A 360 1.70 15.23 -25.11
CA VAL A 360 1.16 13.89 -24.85
C VAL A 360 1.61 13.37 -23.48
N ALA A 361 2.88 13.58 -23.11
CA ALA A 361 3.38 13.21 -21.79
C ALA A 361 2.65 13.96 -20.67
N MET A 362 2.50 15.28 -20.79
CA MET A 362 1.76 16.12 -19.83
C MET A 362 0.30 15.68 -19.69
N MET A 363 -0.41 15.47 -20.80
CA MET A 363 -1.81 15.04 -20.78
C MET A 363 -1.98 13.66 -20.15
N THR A 364 -1.06 12.73 -20.43
CA THR A 364 -1.05 11.41 -19.78
C THR A 364 -0.88 11.52 -18.27
N LEU A 365 -0.03 12.45 -17.79
CA LEU A 365 0.17 12.71 -16.37
C LEU A 365 -1.05 13.40 -15.74
N VAL A 366 -1.67 14.38 -16.42
CA VAL A 366 -2.93 15.02 -15.96
C VAL A 366 -4.06 14.00 -15.82
N ILE A 367 -4.21 13.08 -16.79
CA ILE A 367 -5.18 11.99 -16.68
C ILE A 367 -4.83 11.09 -15.48
N THR A 368 -3.56 10.77 -15.28
CA THR A 368 -3.10 9.97 -14.13
C THR A 368 -3.39 10.66 -12.79
N TYR A 369 -3.32 11.98 -12.72
CA TYR A 369 -3.68 12.77 -11.54
C TYR A 369 -5.17 12.64 -11.15
N THR A 370 -6.07 12.34 -12.10
CA THR A 370 -7.49 12.10 -11.77
C THR A 370 -7.73 10.82 -10.97
N ASN A 371 -6.72 9.97 -10.82
CA ASN A 371 -6.80 8.80 -9.94
C ASN A 371 -6.98 9.23 -8.48
N GLN A 372 -7.78 8.50 -7.72
CA GLN A 372 -8.08 8.75 -6.31
C GLN A 372 -6.97 8.32 -5.32
N ILE A 373 -5.93 7.62 -5.80
CA ILE A 373 -4.80 7.17 -4.96
C ILE A 373 -3.77 8.31 -4.81
N ILE A 374 -3.58 8.83 -3.59
CA ILE A 374 -2.72 10.01 -3.31
C ILE A 374 -1.30 9.81 -3.81
N VAL A 375 -0.68 8.65 -3.56
CA VAL A 375 0.71 8.40 -4.00
C VAL A 375 0.84 8.59 -5.51
N LEU A 376 -0.16 8.17 -6.28
CA LEU A 376 -0.14 8.30 -7.74
C LEU A 376 -0.41 9.74 -8.18
N GLN A 377 -1.24 10.48 -7.44
CA GLN A 377 -1.43 11.92 -7.65
C GLN A 377 -0.14 12.70 -7.41
N CYS A 378 0.56 12.44 -6.30
CA CYS A 378 1.86 13.05 -5.99
C CYS A 378 2.88 12.77 -7.09
N PHE A 379 2.97 11.49 -7.52
CA PHE A 379 3.80 11.07 -8.64
C PHE A 379 3.47 11.84 -9.93
N ALA A 380 2.20 11.91 -10.28
CA ALA A 380 1.73 12.56 -11.51
C ALA A 380 2.02 14.06 -11.52
N VAL A 381 1.75 14.76 -10.40
CA VAL A 381 2.01 16.21 -10.27
C VAL A 381 3.50 16.50 -10.35
N PHE A 382 4.33 15.74 -9.62
CA PHE A 382 5.77 15.97 -9.62
C PHE A 382 6.40 15.68 -11.00
N SER A 383 6.00 14.58 -11.63
CA SER A 383 6.38 14.26 -13.02
C SER A 383 5.92 15.36 -14.00
N PHE A 384 4.70 15.87 -13.84
CA PHE A 384 4.15 16.92 -14.70
C PHE A 384 4.97 18.21 -14.59
N LEU A 385 5.35 18.62 -13.38
CA LEU A 385 6.21 19.77 -13.15
C LEU A 385 7.59 19.59 -13.78
N LEU A 386 8.22 18.43 -13.58
CA LEU A 386 9.53 18.11 -14.18
C LEU A 386 9.49 18.21 -15.70
N VAL A 387 8.50 17.58 -16.35
CA VAL A 387 8.36 17.60 -17.82
C VAL A 387 8.03 19.01 -18.33
N SER A 388 7.15 19.74 -17.64
CA SER A 388 6.73 21.09 -18.04
C SER A 388 7.85 22.11 -17.92
N ILE A 389 8.53 22.16 -16.78
CA ILE A 389 9.63 23.08 -16.56
C ILE A 389 10.80 22.73 -17.48
N SER A 390 11.10 21.44 -17.67
CA SER A 390 12.13 21.03 -18.62
C SER A 390 11.84 21.46 -20.05
N PHE A 391 10.58 21.33 -20.49
CA PHE A 391 10.17 21.80 -21.80
C PHE A 391 10.51 23.30 -21.96
N PHE A 392 10.10 24.17 -21.04
CA PHE A 392 10.42 25.61 -21.11
C PHE A 392 11.91 25.92 -21.00
N VAL A 393 12.64 25.23 -20.12
CA VAL A 393 14.10 25.41 -19.98
C VAL A 393 14.82 24.97 -21.25
N SER A 394 14.36 23.92 -21.94
CA SER A 394 14.95 23.47 -23.21
C SER A 394 14.87 24.54 -24.31
N PHE A 395 13.71 25.21 -24.44
CA PHE A 395 13.47 26.25 -25.45
C PHE A 395 14.21 27.56 -25.15
N THR A 396 14.61 27.79 -23.91
CA THR A 396 15.36 28.99 -23.52
C THR A 396 16.86 28.74 -23.54
N LEU A 397 17.32 27.65 -22.94
CA LEU A 397 18.75 27.39 -22.69
C LEU A 397 19.48 26.84 -23.92
N TYR A 398 18.86 25.93 -24.70
CA TYR A 398 19.56 25.32 -25.84
C TYR A 398 19.77 26.27 -27.03
N PRO A 399 18.82 27.12 -27.43
CA PRO A 399 19.09 28.09 -28.49
C PRO A 399 20.25 29.04 -28.15
N VAL A 400 20.30 29.51 -26.90
CA VAL A 400 21.39 30.37 -26.41
C VAL A 400 22.72 29.62 -26.46
N SER A 401 22.75 28.34 -26.09
CA SER A 401 23.98 27.55 -26.13
C SER A 401 24.49 27.33 -27.56
N PHE A 402 23.60 27.09 -28.53
CA PHE A 402 24.01 26.94 -29.94
C PHE A 402 24.52 28.25 -30.55
N VAL A 403 23.90 29.40 -30.23
CA VAL A 403 24.43 30.71 -30.63
C VAL A 403 25.82 30.94 -30.05
N PHE A 404 26.04 30.54 -28.79
CA PHE A 404 27.33 30.65 -28.14
C PHE A 404 28.38 29.74 -28.81
N ILE A 405 28.03 28.48 -29.07
CA ILE A 405 28.88 27.50 -29.77
C ILE A 405 29.27 28.01 -31.15
N LEU A 406 28.31 28.59 -31.90
CA LEU A 406 28.56 29.17 -33.22
C LEU A 406 29.54 30.34 -33.20
N ARG A 407 29.40 31.22 -32.20
CA ARG A 407 30.26 32.41 -32.08
C ARG A 407 31.67 32.09 -31.61
N HIS A 408 31.83 31.07 -30.78
CA HIS A 408 33.10 30.73 -30.13
C HIS A 408 33.67 29.38 -30.60
N GLN A 409 33.30 28.92 -31.79
CA GLN A 409 33.69 27.61 -32.31
C GLN A 409 35.22 27.41 -32.32
N SER A 410 36.00 28.47 -32.55
CA SER A 410 37.46 28.43 -32.55
C SER A 410 38.10 28.24 -31.17
N SER A 411 37.39 28.58 -30.10
CA SER A 411 37.93 28.62 -28.73
C SER A 411 37.48 27.44 -27.87
N ILE A 412 36.43 26.73 -28.28
CA ILE A 412 35.89 25.61 -27.51
C ILE A 412 36.69 24.34 -27.86
N PRO A 413 37.39 23.72 -26.91
CA PRO A 413 38.13 22.50 -27.17
C PRO A 413 37.15 21.38 -27.54
N THR A 414 37.28 20.86 -28.75
CA THR A 414 36.55 19.65 -29.18
C THR A 414 37.24 18.42 -28.59
N ILE A 415 36.47 17.53 -27.96
CA ILE A 415 36.97 16.24 -27.41
C ILE A 415 37.60 15.36 -28.51
N GLU A 416 37.34 15.70 -29.77
CA GLU A 416 37.83 14.99 -30.93
C GLU A 416 39.32 14.68 -30.84
N HIS A 417 40.24 15.60 -30.49
CA HIS A 417 41.67 15.24 -30.59
C HIS A 417 42.13 14.04 -29.73
N CYS A 418 41.53 13.81 -28.55
CA CYS A 418 41.90 12.70 -27.69
C CYS A 418 41.10 11.42 -27.99
N LEU A 419 39.77 11.53 -28.15
CA LEU A 419 38.91 10.37 -28.39
C LEU A 419 38.84 9.95 -29.86
N TYR A 420 39.12 10.83 -30.83
CA TYR A 420 38.97 10.58 -32.27
C TYR A 420 39.82 9.41 -32.76
N ARG A 421 40.98 9.14 -32.16
CA ARG A 421 41.79 7.99 -32.59
C ARG A 421 41.14 6.64 -32.26
N LEU A 422 40.44 6.57 -31.13
CA LEU A 422 39.68 5.39 -30.70
C LEU A 422 38.31 5.35 -31.39
N LEU A 423 37.59 6.49 -31.37
CA LEU A 423 36.29 6.63 -31.97
C LEU A 423 36.31 6.54 -33.48
N LYS A 424 37.36 6.92 -34.21
CA LYS A 424 37.42 6.75 -35.68
C LYS A 424 37.51 5.27 -36.05
N LYS A 425 38.20 4.45 -35.24
CA LYS A 425 38.22 2.99 -35.41
C LYS A 425 36.84 2.39 -35.13
N ILE A 426 36.14 2.87 -34.11
CA ILE A 426 34.77 2.43 -33.78
C ILE A 426 33.74 3.02 -34.73
N ALA A 427 33.90 4.25 -35.21
CA ALA A 427 32.97 4.96 -36.11
C ALA A 427 32.98 4.41 -37.52
N ASN A 428 33.92 3.51 -37.87
CA ASN A 428 33.73 2.62 -39.02
C ASN A 428 32.50 1.68 -38.84
N LEU A 429 31.90 1.60 -37.63
CA LEU A 429 30.52 1.14 -37.39
C LEU A 429 29.43 2.10 -37.92
N CYS A 430 29.76 3.21 -38.60
CA CYS A 430 28.82 3.99 -39.44
C CYS A 430 28.13 3.14 -40.52
N TYR A 431 28.52 1.87 -40.66
CA TYR A 431 27.73 0.88 -41.38
C TYR A 431 26.31 0.74 -40.80
N ILE A 432 26.08 0.97 -39.50
CA ILE A 432 24.76 0.87 -38.84
C ILE A 432 23.75 1.84 -39.47
N ASP A 433 24.14 3.09 -39.73
CA ASP A 433 23.25 4.11 -40.30
C ASP A 433 22.74 3.75 -41.69
N ARG A 434 23.49 2.93 -42.45
CA ARG A 434 23.06 2.41 -43.76
C ARG A 434 22.43 1.03 -43.65
N ALA A 435 22.94 0.17 -42.78
CA ALA A 435 22.50 -1.21 -42.62
C ALA A 435 21.10 -1.30 -42.01
N ILE A 436 20.78 -0.51 -40.99
CA ILE A 436 19.45 -0.54 -40.37
C ILE A 436 18.36 -0.17 -41.38
N PRO A 437 18.42 0.99 -42.08
CA PRO A 437 17.42 1.32 -43.10
C PRO A 437 17.38 0.28 -44.24
N TYR A 438 18.54 -0.20 -44.69
CA TYR A 438 18.61 -1.23 -45.73
C TYR A 438 17.88 -2.51 -45.30
N LEU A 439 18.09 -2.97 -44.07
CA LEU A 439 17.48 -4.17 -43.52
C LEU A 439 15.97 -3.97 -43.32
N ILE A 440 15.54 -2.82 -42.79
CA ILE A 440 14.12 -2.47 -42.62
C ILE A 440 13.39 -2.48 -43.97
N VAL A 441 13.98 -1.88 -45.00
CA VAL A 441 13.38 -1.81 -46.35
C VAL A 441 13.34 -3.19 -47.01
N ARG A 442 14.45 -3.95 -46.93
CA ARG A 442 14.57 -5.28 -47.56
C ARG A 442 13.66 -6.32 -46.91
N LEU A 443 13.44 -6.24 -45.59
CA LEU A 443 12.68 -7.21 -44.81
C LEU A 443 11.36 -6.65 -44.26
N LYS A 444 10.76 -5.64 -44.92
CA LYS A 444 9.54 -4.97 -44.44
C LYS A 444 8.38 -5.92 -44.09
N ALA A 445 8.13 -6.93 -44.92
CA ALA A 445 7.05 -7.89 -44.70
C ALA A 445 7.34 -8.81 -43.52
N PHE A 446 8.59 -9.25 -43.38
CA PHE A 446 9.03 -10.05 -42.24
C PHE A 446 8.84 -9.28 -40.92
N TRP A 447 9.29 -8.02 -40.87
CA TRP A 447 9.11 -7.18 -39.67
C TRP A 447 7.65 -6.94 -39.33
N LEU A 448 6.81 -6.63 -40.32
CA LEU A 448 5.38 -6.43 -40.09
C LEU A 448 4.71 -7.70 -39.56
N ILE A 449 4.95 -8.87 -40.18
CA ILE A 449 4.34 -10.14 -39.74
C ILE A 449 4.83 -10.51 -38.35
N SER A 450 6.15 -10.50 -38.11
CA SER A 450 6.74 -10.89 -36.81
C SER A 450 6.28 -9.99 -35.67
N LEU A 451 6.28 -8.67 -35.84
CA LEU A 451 5.81 -7.73 -34.81
C LEU A 451 4.30 -7.87 -34.55
N THR A 452 3.51 -8.13 -35.60
CA THR A 452 2.07 -8.38 -35.45
C THR A 452 1.81 -9.67 -34.66
N VAL A 453 2.54 -10.75 -34.95
CA VAL A 453 2.44 -12.01 -34.22
C VAL A 453 2.85 -11.82 -32.75
N ILE A 454 3.97 -11.13 -32.49
CA ILE A 454 4.42 -10.82 -31.13
C ILE A 454 3.36 -9.99 -30.38
N SER A 455 2.76 -9.00 -31.03
CA SER A 455 1.70 -8.19 -30.41
C SER A 455 0.44 -8.99 -30.11
N CYS A 456 0.01 -9.89 -31.02
CA CYS A 456 -1.12 -10.78 -30.77
C CYS A 456 -0.85 -11.72 -29.58
N MET A 457 0.37 -12.29 -29.50
CA MET A 457 0.77 -13.12 -28.37
C MET A 457 0.82 -12.32 -27.06
N ALA A 458 1.29 -11.08 -27.11
CA ALA A 458 1.28 -10.18 -25.95
C ALA A 458 -0.15 -9.88 -25.48
N PHE A 459 -1.09 -9.66 -26.39
CA PHE A 459 -2.52 -9.53 -26.06
C PHE A 459 -3.04 -10.78 -25.35
N ILE A 460 -2.74 -11.98 -25.86
CA ILE A 460 -3.14 -13.25 -25.24
C ILE A 460 -2.55 -13.38 -23.83
N ILE A 461 -1.27 -13.04 -23.65
CA ILE A 461 -0.59 -13.10 -22.34
C ILE A 461 -1.25 -12.17 -21.31
N VAL A 462 -1.52 -10.92 -21.71
CA VAL A 462 -2.05 -9.90 -20.80
C VAL A 462 -3.50 -10.16 -20.41
N PHE A 463 -4.34 -10.60 -21.35
CA PHE A 463 -5.79 -10.75 -21.13
C PHE A 463 -6.23 -12.18 -20.80
N TYR A 464 -5.55 -13.21 -21.32
CA TYR A 464 -5.99 -14.61 -21.22
C TYR A 464 -5.18 -15.44 -20.23
N TRP A 465 -3.89 -15.70 -20.50
CA TRP A 465 -3.03 -16.51 -19.61
C TRP A 465 -1.54 -16.21 -19.82
N PRO A 466 -0.76 -15.91 -18.76
CA PRO A 466 -1.07 -15.98 -17.32
C PRO A 466 -2.04 -14.92 -16.76
N LYS A 467 -2.50 -13.96 -17.60
CA LYS A 467 -3.37 -12.82 -17.23
C LYS A 467 -2.70 -11.89 -16.22
N LEU A 468 -2.82 -10.58 -16.41
CA LEU A 468 -2.32 -9.62 -15.42
C LEU A 468 -3.13 -9.73 -14.11
N GLN A 469 -2.54 -10.35 -13.09
CA GLN A 469 -3.17 -10.65 -11.80
C GLN A 469 -3.07 -9.48 -10.80
N PHE A 470 -4.05 -9.39 -9.91
CA PHE A 470 -4.03 -8.49 -8.75
C PHE A 470 -3.37 -9.18 -7.57
N ASN A 471 -2.52 -8.46 -6.82
CA ASN A 471 -2.03 -8.96 -5.54
C ASN A 471 -2.92 -8.47 -4.40
N ALA A 472 -4.08 -9.10 -4.22
CA ALA A 472 -5.04 -8.71 -3.20
C ALA A 472 -4.48 -8.81 -1.76
N CYS A 473 -3.57 -9.75 -1.53
CA CYS A 473 -2.97 -10.01 -0.23
C CYS A 473 -1.77 -9.13 0.11
N ARG A 474 -1.22 -8.38 -0.85
CA ARG A 474 -0.04 -7.51 -0.66
C ARG A 474 -0.29 -6.17 -1.35
N ILE A 475 -1.18 -5.42 -0.74
CA ILE A 475 -1.49 -4.06 -1.15
C ILE A 475 -0.39 -3.09 -0.66
N THR A 476 0.33 -3.48 0.40
CA THR A 476 1.56 -2.83 0.86
C THR A 476 2.72 -3.14 -0.08
N PHE A 477 3.68 -2.22 -0.19
CA PHE A 477 4.89 -2.42 -0.98
C PHE A 477 5.60 -3.71 -0.54
N ASP A 478 5.97 -4.55 -1.49
CA ASP A 478 7.10 -5.46 -1.31
C ASP A 478 8.37 -4.58 -1.37
N THR A 479 8.66 -3.86 -0.28
CA THR A 479 9.81 -2.94 -0.17
C THR A 479 11.14 -3.67 -0.29
N LEU A 480 11.12 -4.98 0.00
CA LEU A 480 12.26 -5.87 -0.05
C LEU A 480 12.19 -6.74 -1.32
N PRO A 481 13.30 -6.85 -2.09
CA PRO A 481 13.34 -7.69 -3.26
C PRO A 481 13.03 -9.15 -2.88
N LEU A 482 12.02 -9.74 -3.53
CA LEU A 482 11.61 -11.15 -3.42
C LEU A 482 12.63 -12.12 -4.04
N HIS A 483 13.92 -11.92 -3.79
CA HIS A 483 14.94 -12.92 -4.17
C HIS A 483 14.80 -14.24 -3.41
N LEU A 484 13.88 -14.30 -2.45
CA LEU A 484 13.57 -15.47 -1.66
C LEU A 484 12.45 -16.27 -2.35
N PRO A 485 12.66 -17.57 -2.65
CA PRO A 485 11.69 -18.43 -3.35
C PRO A 485 10.50 -18.80 -2.44
N TYR A 486 9.70 -17.79 -2.07
CA TYR A 486 8.59 -17.91 -1.13
C TYR A 486 7.28 -18.34 -1.80
N GLU A 487 7.16 -18.27 -3.13
CA GLU A 487 5.85 -18.44 -3.78
C GLU A 487 5.35 -19.88 -3.87
N LYS A 488 6.15 -20.88 -3.44
CA LYS A 488 5.74 -22.30 -3.44
C LYS A 488 5.31 -22.85 -2.08
N SER A 489 5.60 -22.19 -0.96
CA SER A 489 5.30 -22.76 0.36
C SER A 489 4.03 -22.17 0.99
N ILE A 490 2.97 -22.97 0.83
CA ILE A 490 1.78 -23.07 1.68
C ILE A 490 0.73 -21.97 1.42
N ALA A 491 -0.29 -22.37 0.66
CA ALA A 491 -1.64 -21.83 0.74
C ALA A 491 -2.21 -22.08 2.15
N MET A 492 -1.63 -21.43 3.18
CA MET A 492 -2.26 -21.40 4.49
C MET A 492 -3.58 -20.69 4.30
N THR A 493 -4.66 -21.36 4.68
CA THR A 493 -5.97 -20.73 4.86
C THR A 493 -5.79 -19.56 5.82
N LYS A 494 -5.63 -18.36 5.26
CA LYS A 494 -5.57 -17.14 6.05
C LYS A 494 -6.94 -16.99 6.70
N LYS A 495 -6.98 -17.06 8.02
CA LYS A 495 -8.16 -16.68 8.78
C LYS A 495 -8.18 -15.16 8.82
N PHE A 496 -9.13 -14.56 8.11
CA PHE A 496 -9.35 -13.13 8.16
C PHE A 496 -10.34 -12.83 9.27
N ASP A 497 -9.85 -12.17 10.31
CA ASP A 497 -10.69 -11.55 11.33
C ASP A 497 -11.09 -10.17 10.79
N ILE A 498 -12.37 -10.02 10.42
CA ILE A 498 -12.93 -8.79 9.86
C ILE A 498 -13.60 -8.04 11.01
N ASP A 499 -12.97 -6.94 11.42
CA ASP A 499 -13.58 -5.98 12.33
C ASP A 499 -14.41 -4.98 11.50
N ILE A 500 -15.73 -4.99 11.68
CA ILE A 500 -16.64 -4.00 11.09
C ILE A 500 -17.14 -3.10 12.21
N THR A 501 -16.85 -1.81 12.14
CA THR A 501 -17.35 -0.83 13.11
C THR A 501 -18.50 -0.04 12.49
N TYR A 502 -19.65 -0.08 13.15
CA TYR A 502 -20.83 0.68 12.77
C TYR A 502 -20.97 1.92 13.61
N TYR A 503 -21.47 2.97 12.98
CA TYR A 503 -21.64 4.28 13.57
C TYR A 503 -23.10 4.71 13.47
N MET A 504 -23.69 5.01 14.62
CA MET A 504 -25.05 5.54 14.74
C MET A 504 -25.01 6.83 15.54
N GLY A 505 -25.54 7.92 14.98
CA GLY A 505 -25.55 9.25 15.61
C GLY A 505 -26.58 10.19 14.99
N SER A 506 -26.82 11.33 15.66
CA SER A 506 -27.54 12.47 15.07
C SER A 506 -26.68 13.13 13.97
N HIS A 507 -27.26 14.01 13.15
CA HIS A 507 -26.59 14.69 12.03
C HIS A 507 -25.24 15.32 12.43
N TRP A 508 -24.16 14.55 12.31
CA TRP A 508 -22.81 15.00 12.51
C TRP A 508 -22.09 14.90 11.15
N GLU A 509 -21.93 16.05 10.51
CA GLU A 509 -21.00 16.19 9.40
C GLU A 509 -19.61 16.29 10.03
N VAL A 510 -18.85 15.20 10.00
CA VAL A 510 -17.42 15.28 10.29
C VAL A 510 -16.84 16.22 9.24
N PRO A 511 -16.18 17.33 9.62
CA PRO A 511 -15.58 18.23 8.65
C PRO A 511 -14.62 17.42 7.76
N ASN A 512 -14.70 17.64 6.44
CA ASN A 512 -13.82 17.02 5.45
C ASN A 512 -12.39 17.59 5.65
N GLU A 513 -11.72 17.19 6.72
CA GLU A 513 -10.34 17.60 7.04
C GLU A 513 -9.37 16.72 6.24
N SER A 514 -9.42 16.85 4.93
CA SER A 514 -8.32 16.41 4.06
C SER A 514 -7.31 17.53 3.98
N ILE A 515 -6.16 17.34 4.65
CA ILE A 515 -4.93 18.13 4.49
C ILE A 515 -4.89 19.41 5.34
N ILE A 516 -4.86 19.24 6.66
CA ILE A 516 -4.44 20.30 7.57
C ILE A 516 -3.48 19.69 8.60
N PRO A 517 -2.26 20.24 8.79
CA PRO A 517 -1.36 19.78 9.85
C PRO A 517 -2.03 19.94 11.22
N ALA A 518 -1.71 19.09 12.20
CA ALA A 518 -2.38 19.07 13.51
C ALA A 518 -2.35 20.40 14.30
N ASN A 519 -1.54 21.38 13.85
CA ASN A 519 -1.47 22.72 14.43
C ASN A 519 -2.44 23.74 13.80
N ASP A 520 -3.07 23.40 12.68
CA ASP A 520 -4.01 24.27 11.94
C ASP A 520 -5.44 23.74 11.99
N ILE A 521 -5.74 22.76 12.87
CA ILE A 521 -7.11 22.33 13.16
C ILE A 521 -7.91 23.60 13.47
N PRO A 522 -8.89 24.01 12.63
CA PRO A 522 -9.73 25.12 13.00
C PRO A 522 -10.38 24.73 14.32
N THR A 523 -10.14 25.53 15.35
CA THR A 523 -10.90 25.44 16.60
C THR A 523 -12.37 25.50 16.20
N LEU A 524 -13.05 24.35 16.24
CA LEU A 524 -14.47 24.23 15.98
C LEU A 524 -15.17 25.26 16.88
N ASP A 525 -15.71 26.31 16.27
CA ASP A 525 -16.46 27.34 16.98
C ASP A 525 -17.84 26.76 17.29
N TYR A 526 -17.92 25.98 18.36
CA TYR A 526 -19.12 25.32 18.87
C TYR A 526 -20.20 26.32 19.36
N ASN A 527 -19.97 27.63 19.25
CA ASN A 527 -20.82 28.66 19.84
C ASN A 527 -22.11 28.96 19.07
N SER A 528 -22.37 28.37 17.89
CA SER A 528 -23.57 28.72 17.09
C SER A 528 -24.63 27.62 16.88
N GLU A 529 -24.42 26.38 17.34
CA GLU A 529 -25.39 25.28 17.15
C GLU A 529 -26.12 24.86 18.44
N ASN A 530 -26.86 25.77 19.04
CA ASN A 530 -27.87 25.44 20.05
C ASN A 530 -29.21 24.95 19.45
N LYS A 531 -29.21 24.51 18.19
CA LYS A 531 -30.40 23.98 17.51
C LYS A 531 -30.03 22.77 16.64
N MET A 532 -29.84 21.59 17.26
CA MET A 532 -30.20 20.33 16.60
C MET A 532 -31.73 20.30 16.48
N THR A 533 -32.31 21.06 15.54
CA THR A 533 -33.71 20.92 15.17
C THR A 533 -33.82 19.79 14.16
N SER A 534 -34.23 18.61 14.61
CA SER A 534 -34.84 17.63 13.71
C SER A 534 -36.17 18.24 13.24
N GLU A 535 -36.14 18.93 12.10
CA GLU A 535 -37.24 19.66 11.45
C GLU A 535 -37.70 20.95 12.15
N ILE A 536 -37.97 21.98 11.32
CA ILE A 536 -38.58 23.25 11.73
C ILE A 536 -40.02 22.94 12.18
N GLY A 537 -40.21 22.73 13.49
CA GLY A 537 -41.51 22.46 14.11
C GLY A 537 -41.57 21.23 15.04
N GLY A 538 -40.52 20.41 15.11
CA GLY A 538 -40.50 19.24 16.01
C GLY A 538 -40.07 19.60 17.44
N THR A 539 -40.98 19.50 18.41
CA THR A 539 -40.71 19.73 19.85
C THR A 539 -40.07 18.52 20.55
N ASN A 540 -39.20 17.79 19.87
CA ASN A 540 -38.55 16.62 20.48
C ASN A 540 -37.32 17.11 21.25
N THR A 541 -37.34 16.96 22.57
CA THR A 541 -36.19 17.24 23.43
C THR A 541 -35.04 16.28 23.09
N PHE A 542 -33.80 16.71 23.31
CA PHE A 542 -32.60 15.86 23.13
C PHE A 542 -32.74 14.52 23.87
N GLU A 543 -33.35 14.53 25.04
CA GLU A 543 -33.63 13.34 25.84
C GLU A 543 -34.56 12.34 25.13
N PHE A 544 -35.60 12.82 24.44
CA PHE A 544 -36.48 11.97 23.63
C PHE A 544 -35.76 11.37 22.42
N ALA A 545 -34.92 12.16 21.73
CA ALA A 545 -34.12 11.67 20.62
C ALA A 545 -33.09 10.62 21.09
N LEU A 546 -32.41 10.88 22.21
CA LEU A 546 -31.48 9.93 22.83
C LEU A 546 -32.18 8.63 23.20
N GLN A 547 -33.33 8.70 23.86
CA GLN A 547 -34.09 7.53 24.28
C GLN A 547 -34.57 6.71 23.08
N LYS A 548 -35.12 7.36 22.05
CA LYS A 548 -35.55 6.71 20.81
C LYS A 548 -34.38 6.02 20.10
N ASN A 549 -33.22 6.67 20.03
CA ASN A 549 -32.01 6.12 19.41
C ASN A 549 -31.48 4.93 20.21
N LEU A 550 -31.46 5.03 21.55
CA LEU A 550 -31.02 3.96 22.45
C LEU A 550 -31.91 2.73 22.31
N PHE A 551 -33.24 2.89 22.27
CA PHE A 551 -34.16 1.78 22.04
C PHE A 551 -33.96 1.13 20.68
N SER A 552 -33.83 1.96 19.64
CA SER A 552 -33.58 1.47 18.28
C SER A 552 -32.26 0.68 18.22
N LEU A 553 -31.28 1.08 19.02
CA LEU A 553 -29.99 0.40 19.11
C LEU A 553 -30.01 -0.88 19.96
N ILE A 554 -30.78 -0.91 21.04
CA ILE A 554 -31.00 -2.15 21.81
C ILE A 554 -31.68 -3.18 20.91
N ASP A 555 -32.71 -2.75 20.18
CA ASP A 555 -33.42 -3.58 19.19
C ASP A 555 -32.47 -4.08 18.09
N PHE A 556 -31.62 -3.19 17.56
CA PHE A 556 -30.53 -3.52 16.63
C PHE A 556 -29.63 -4.65 17.15
N CYS A 557 -29.08 -4.46 18.35
CA CYS A 557 -28.19 -5.41 19.00
C CYS A 557 -28.87 -6.76 19.28
N SER A 558 -30.12 -6.73 19.75
CA SER A 558 -30.89 -7.94 20.03
C SER A 558 -31.13 -8.77 18.76
N HIS A 559 -31.46 -8.12 17.64
CA HIS A 559 -31.68 -8.79 16.38
C HIS A 559 -30.39 -9.44 15.86
N LEU A 560 -29.26 -8.74 16.00
CA LEU A 560 -27.98 -9.27 15.57
C LEU A 560 -27.51 -10.45 16.42
N LYS A 561 -27.76 -10.40 17.72
CA LYS A 561 -27.54 -11.54 18.61
C LYS A 561 -28.41 -12.73 18.20
N SER A 562 -29.67 -12.49 17.83
CA SER A 562 -30.54 -13.55 17.30
C SER A 562 -30.02 -14.15 15.99
N LEU A 563 -29.37 -13.36 15.13
CA LEU A 563 -28.71 -13.85 13.91
C LEU A 563 -27.44 -14.65 14.22
N GLN A 564 -26.67 -14.25 15.24
CA GLN A 564 -25.51 -15.00 15.71
C GLN A 564 -25.91 -16.35 16.34
N GLU A 565 -26.99 -16.36 17.13
CA GLU A 565 -27.52 -17.55 17.81
C GLU A 565 -28.19 -18.53 16.85
N LYS A 566 -28.76 -18.04 15.74
CA LYS A 566 -29.13 -18.84 14.57
C LYS A 566 -27.87 -19.36 13.87
N ARG A 567 -27.09 -20.22 14.54
CA ARG A 567 -26.11 -21.06 13.86
C ARG A 567 -26.82 -21.80 12.74
N PRO A 568 -26.18 -21.96 11.56
CA PRO A 568 -26.69 -22.90 10.57
C PRO A 568 -26.69 -24.28 11.23
N THR A 569 -27.86 -24.72 11.69
CA THR A 569 -28.08 -26.12 12.02
C THR A 569 -27.88 -26.92 10.71
N GLU A 570 -27.42 -28.16 10.79
CA GLU A 570 -27.17 -29.00 9.59
C GLU A 570 -28.41 -29.08 8.66
N ASN A 571 -29.61 -28.82 9.17
CA ASN A 571 -30.86 -28.73 8.41
C ASN A 571 -31.03 -27.45 7.57
N ALA A 572 -30.22 -26.41 7.78
CA ALA A 572 -30.28 -25.16 7.01
C ALA A 572 -29.86 -25.36 5.54
N ALA A 573 -29.13 -26.43 5.21
CA ALA A 573 -28.89 -26.83 3.82
C ALA A 573 -30.19 -27.29 3.14
N HIS A 574 -31.05 -28.00 3.88
CA HIS A 574 -32.32 -28.51 3.38
C HIS A 574 -33.41 -27.42 3.32
N GLU A 575 -33.46 -26.50 4.30
CA GLU A 575 -34.33 -25.31 4.22
C GLU A 575 -33.91 -24.34 3.10
N ARG A 576 -32.61 -24.26 2.74
CA ARG A 576 -32.15 -23.45 1.60
C ARG A 576 -32.52 -24.05 0.25
N GLU A 577 -32.63 -25.38 0.14
CA GLU A 577 -33.19 -26.04 -1.04
C GLU A 577 -34.71 -25.82 -1.14
N LEU A 578 -35.44 -25.93 -0.02
CA LEU A 578 -36.87 -25.61 0.05
C LEU A 578 -37.20 -24.13 -0.22
N PHE A 579 -36.34 -23.19 0.20
CA PHE A 579 -36.53 -21.76 -0.10
C PHE A 579 -36.24 -21.40 -1.57
N LYS A 580 -35.41 -22.18 -2.28
CA LYS A 580 -35.22 -22.02 -3.74
C LYS A 580 -36.45 -22.46 -4.55
N GLU A 581 -37.27 -23.35 -4.02
CA GLU A 581 -38.52 -23.79 -4.67
C GLU A 581 -39.74 -22.87 -4.41
N HIS A 582 -39.68 -21.94 -3.44
CA HIS A 582 -40.83 -21.11 -3.07
C HIS A 582 -40.70 -19.60 -3.32
N HIS A 583 -39.58 -19.13 -3.89
CA HIS A 583 -39.40 -17.73 -4.30
C HIS A 583 -39.11 -17.58 -5.80
N TYR A 584 -40.09 -17.98 -6.62
CA TYR A 584 -40.27 -17.48 -8.00
C TYR A 584 -41.58 -16.67 -8.09
N GLN A 585 -41.74 -15.63 -7.25
CA GLN A 585 -42.88 -14.71 -7.38
C GLN A 585 -42.67 -13.40 -6.59
N TYR A 586 -41.64 -12.64 -6.97
CA TYR A 586 -41.63 -11.17 -6.75
C TYR A 586 -40.92 -10.50 -7.93
N PRO A 587 -41.40 -9.35 -8.42
CA PRO A 587 -40.79 -8.67 -9.55
C PRO A 587 -39.52 -7.96 -9.09
N THR A 588 -38.36 -8.50 -9.47
CA THR A 588 -37.10 -7.79 -9.37
C THR A 588 -37.04 -6.69 -10.42
N SER A 589 -36.84 -5.45 -9.95
CA SER A 589 -36.61 -4.26 -10.74
C SER A 589 -35.37 -4.38 -11.62
N HIS A 590 -35.57 -4.44 -12.94
CA HIS A 590 -34.81 -3.95 -14.11
C HIS A 590 -33.28 -3.68 -14.13
N VAL A 591 -32.47 -3.90 -13.09
CA VAL A 591 -31.05 -3.48 -13.07
C VAL A 591 -30.05 -4.64 -13.23
N LEU A 592 -30.47 -5.91 -13.17
CA LEU A 592 -29.54 -7.06 -13.27
C LEU A 592 -29.51 -7.81 -14.62
N ASN A 593 -30.31 -7.43 -15.63
CA ASN A 593 -30.43 -8.21 -16.87
C ASN A 593 -29.37 -7.94 -17.96
N ASN A 594 -28.32 -7.14 -17.69
CA ASN A 594 -27.31 -6.78 -18.70
C ASN A 594 -25.93 -7.46 -18.50
N LEU A 595 -25.83 -8.47 -17.63
CA LEU A 595 -24.65 -9.33 -17.54
C LEU A 595 -25.03 -10.71 -18.07
N SER A 596 -24.52 -11.10 -19.24
CA SER A 596 -24.70 -12.44 -19.80
C SER A 596 -24.04 -13.49 -18.89
N PHE A 597 -24.86 -14.21 -18.14
CA PHE A 597 -24.48 -15.30 -17.23
C PHE A 597 -24.24 -16.60 -18.01
N ASP A 598 -23.12 -16.72 -18.70
CA ASP A 598 -22.66 -18.00 -19.28
C ASP A 598 -21.30 -18.46 -18.71
N ASP A 599 -20.80 -17.83 -17.64
CA ASP A 599 -19.51 -18.15 -17.06
C ASP A 599 -19.67 -19.15 -15.88
N PRO A 600 -19.42 -20.46 -16.07
CA PRO A 600 -19.63 -21.50 -15.05
C PRO A 600 -18.75 -21.30 -13.80
N SER A 601 -17.73 -20.46 -13.90
CA SER A 601 -16.88 -20.04 -12.79
C SER A 601 -17.67 -19.28 -11.71
N ILE A 602 -18.67 -18.47 -12.08
CA ILE A 602 -19.45 -17.64 -11.14
C ILE A 602 -20.37 -18.50 -10.27
N ALA A 603 -21.08 -19.47 -10.85
CA ALA A 603 -21.96 -20.38 -10.09
C ALA A 603 -21.17 -21.25 -9.10
N SER A 604 -19.96 -21.70 -9.49
CA SER A 604 -19.03 -22.40 -8.60
C SER A 604 -18.57 -21.51 -7.44
N ILE A 605 -18.27 -20.23 -7.71
CA ILE A 605 -17.86 -19.26 -6.69
C ILE A 605 -19.01 -18.94 -5.75
N GLU A 606 -20.23 -18.75 -6.27
CA GLU A 606 -21.42 -18.47 -5.47
C GLU A 606 -21.76 -19.64 -4.55
N ASN A 607 -21.67 -20.89 -5.05
CA ASN A 607 -21.81 -22.08 -4.21
C ASN A 607 -20.68 -22.18 -3.17
N LYS A 608 -19.43 -21.84 -3.51
CA LYS A 608 -18.32 -21.77 -2.54
C LYS A 608 -18.55 -20.71 -1.47
N LEU A 609 -19.02 -19.52 -1.82
CA LEU A 609 -19.35 -18.46 -0.85
C LEU A 609 -20.57 -18.79 -0.01
N ASN A 610 -21.58 -19.44 -0.58
CA ASN A 610 -22.73 -19.96 0.16
C ASN A 610 -22.33 -21.08 1.14
N SER A 611 -21.26 -21.82 0.82
CA SER A 611 -20.63 -22.81 1.71
C SER A 611 -19.61 -22.22 2.69
N ALA A 612 -19.01 -21.06 2.38
CA ALA A 612 -18.12 -20.34 3.27
C ALA A 612 -18.95 -19.73 4.40
N SER A 613 -18.99 -20.42 5.53
CA SER A 613 -19.73 -19.96 6.70
C SER A 613 -19.12 -18.64 7.21
N LEU A 614 -19.79 -17.52 6.96
CA LEU A 614 -19.59 -16.29 7.70
C LEU A 614 -20.09 -16.55 9.13
N ILE A 615 -19.16 -16.75 10.07
CA ILE A 615 -19.48 -16.95 11.48
C ILE A 615 -19.22 -15.64 12.22
N ILE A 616 -20.25 -15.14 12.87
CA ILE A 616 -20.14 -14.02 13.81
C ILE A 616 -19.62 -14.61 15.13
N ASN A 617 -18.38 -14.32 15.48
CA ASN A 617 -17.76 -14.94 16.64
C ASN A 617 -18.15 -14.26 17.95
N ASN A 618 -18.12 -12.93 17.97
CA ASN A 618 -18.47 -12.11 19.13
C ASN A 618 -19.23 -10.85 18.67
N ILE A 619 -20.27 -10.52 19.42
CA ILE A 619 -20.96 -9.22 19.35
C ILE A 619 -20.75 -8.53 20.68
N HIS A 620 -20.23 -7.31 20.64
CA HIS A 620 -20.12 -6.45 21.82
C HIS A 620 -21.04 -5.25 21.62
N CYS A 621 -22.15 -5.25 22.34
CA CYS A 621 -23.15 -4.20 22.26
C CYS A 621 -23.27 -3.48 23.60
N PHE A 622 -23.25 -2.15 23.59
CA PHE A 622 -23.61 -1.37 24.78
C PHE A 622 -25.04 -1.67 25.25
N GLY A 623 -25.91 -2.12 24.33
CA GLY A 623 -27.25 -2.62 24.63
C GLY A 623 -27.28 -3.71 25.71
N ASP A 624 -26.26 -4.56 25.81
CA ASP A 624 -26.19 -5.61 26.85
C ASP A 624 -26.05 -5.01 28.27
N LEU A 625 -25.54 -3.77 28.42
CA LEU A 625 -25.46 -3.03 29.69
C LEU A 625 -26.79 -2.36 30.06
N SER A 626 -27.54 -1.89 29.06
CA SER A 626 -28.81 -1.17 29.27
C SER A 626 -30.01 -2.11 29.40
N ALA A 627 -29.99 -3.29 28.77
CA ALA A 627 -31.04 -4.29 28.92
C ALA A 627 -31.19 -4.77 30.38
N SER A 628 -30.08 -4.88 31.12
CA SER A 628 -30.08 -5.13 32.57
C SER A 628 -30.78 -4.06 33.39
N TYR A 629 -30.92 -2.84 32.87
CA TYR A 629 -31.63 -1.74 33.53
C TYR A 629 -33.15 -1.94 33.50
N SER A 630 -33.69 -2.43 32.37
CA SER A 630 -35.13 -2.71 32.24
C SER A 630 -35.62 -3.89 33.09
N THR A 631 -34.70 -4.77 33.54
CA THR A 631 -34.98 -5.98 34.32
C THR A 631 -34.34 -5.96 35.71
N TYR A 632 -34.25 -4.80 36.36
CA TYR A 632 -33.69 -4.67 37.72
C TYR A 632 -34.47 -5.43 38.81
N SER A 633 -35.56 -6.13 38.47
CA SER A 633 -36.29 -7.03 39.38
C SER A 633 -35.78 -8.48 39.38
N SER A 634 -34.78 -8.86 38.58
CA SER A 634 -34.23 -10.24 38.57
C SER A 634 -32.73 -10.28 38.84
N SER A 635 -32.34 -10.82 39.99
CA SER A 635 -31.05 -10.70 40.67
C SER A 635 -29.87 -11.53 40.09
N ASN A 636 -29.83 -11.86 38.80
CA ASN A 636 -28.91 -12.93 38.31
C ASN A 636 -28.06 -12.63 37.07
N THR A 637 -27.79 -11.37 36.72
CA THR A 637 -26.85 -11.05 35.63
C THR A 637 -25.42 -10.88 36.14
N LYS A 638 -24.42 -11.41 35.41
CA LYS A 638 -22.95 -11.28 35.62
C LYS A 638 -22.42 -9.85 35.94
N PHE A 639 -23.24 -8.82 35.77
CA PHE A 639 -22.92 -7.42 36.03
C PHE A 639 -23.35 -6.90 37.40
N SER A 640 -24.30 -7.54 38.09
CA SER A 640 -24.66 -7.15 39.46
C SER A 640 -23.46 -7.27 40.39
N SER A 641 -22.62 -8.31 40.19
CA SER A 641 -21.37 -8.48 40.91
C SER A 641 -20.33 -7.39 40.62
N ILE A 642 -20.26 -6.84 39.41
CA ILE A 642 -19.31 -5.76 39.06
C ILE A 642 -19.73 -4.44 39.74
N ILE A 643 -21.03 -4.16 39.76
CA ILE A 643 -21.59 -2.99 40.46
C ILE A 643 -21.40 -3.14 41.98
N ILE A 644 -21.58 -4.34 42.53
CA ILE A 644 -21.39 -4.64 43.96
C ILE A 644 -19.92 -4.56 44.36
N ASP A 645 -18.99 -5.08 43.54
CA ASP A 645 -17.55 -5.04 43.85
C ASP A 645 -16.97 -3.61 43.79
N GLN A 646 -17.59 -2.69 43.03
CA GLN A 646 -17.19 -1.27 42.94
C GLN A 646 -17.93 -0.33 43.91
N GLN A 647 -18.93 -0.81 44.68
CA GLN A 647 -19.59 0.00 45.72
C GLN A 647 -18.62 0.52 46.80
N ASN A 648 -17.41 -0.02 46.88
CA ASN A 648 -16.36 0.43 47.80
C ASN A 648 -15.43 1.52 47.23
N GLN A 649 -15.61 1.96 45.98
CA GLN A 649 -14.83 3.05 45.35
C GLN A 649 -15.75 4.25 45.04
N SER A 650 -15.22 5.46 45.20
CA SER A 650 -15.90 6.73 45.54
C SER A 650 -16.98 7.30 44.59
N ASN A 651 -17.46 6.58 43.57
CA ASN A 651 -18.49 7.06 42.65
C ASN A 651 -19.72 6.13 42.67
N ASN A 652 -20.74 6.49 43.45
CA ASN A 652 -21.98 5.71 43.59
C ASN A 652 -22.90 5.84 42.35
N CYS A 653 -22.51 5.26 41.21
CA CYS A 653 -23.41 5.16 40.06
C CYS A 653 -24.71 4.42 40.38
N SER A 654 -24.72 3.57 41.41
CA SER A 654 -25.92 2.90 41.93
C SER A 654 -26.99 3.90 42.44
N LEU A 655 -26.57 5.05 42.99
CA LEU A 655 -27.48 6.10 43.43
C LEU A 655 -27.97 6.93 42.25
N THR A 656 -27.08 7.31 41.32
CA THR A 656 -27.42 8.07 40.11
C THR A 656 -28.32 7.29 39.15
N CYS A 657 -28.20 5.97 39.15
CA CYS A 657 -29.01 5.05 38.35
C CYS A 657 -30.20 4.47 39.12
N SER A 658 -30.51 4.94 40.33
CA SER A 658 -31.66 4.41 41.07
C SER A 658 -32.97 4.88 40.43
N PRO A 659 -33.99 4.01 40.30
CA PRO A 659 -35.31 4.41 39.77
C PRO A 659 -35.99 5.51 40.59
N ASN A 660 -35.54 5.73 41.83
CA ASN A 660 -36.06 6.78 42.72
C ASN A 660 -35.21 8.07 42.70
N SER A 661 -34.13 8.10 41.93
CA SER A 661 -33.27 9.28 41.82
C SER A 661 -33.86 10.31 40.86
N THR A 662 -33.70 11.59 41.16
CA THR A 662 -34.07 12.69 40.26
C THR A 662 -33.03 12.94 39.16
N SER A 663 -31.92 12.20 39.18
CA SER A 663 -30.89 12.30 38.16
C SER A 663 -31.44 11.84 36.82
N SER A 664 -31.11 12.59 35.78
CA SER A 664 -31.55 12.29 34.43
C SER A 664 -31.03 10.91 34.00
N LEU A 665 -31.80 10.19 33.15
CA LEU A 665 -31.36 8.94 32.53
C LEU A 665 -29.96 9.08 31.89
N HIS A 666 -29.67 10.28 31.41
CA HIS A 666 -28.40 10.67 30.83
C HIS A 666 -27.22 10.60 31.82
N GLU A 667 -27.37 11.11 33.04
CA GLU A 667 -26.34 11.01 34.09
C GLU A 667 -26.08 9.55 34.46
N CYS A 668 -27.13 8.73 34.54
CA CYS A 668 -26.98 7.30 34.75
C CYS A 668 -26.19 6.62 33.62
N ILE A 669 -26.53 6.91 32.37
CA ILE A 669 -25.82 6.35 31.20
C ILE A 669 -24.34 6.77 31.22
N GLN A 670 -24.02 8.02 31.56
CA GLN A 670 -22.63 8.48 31.69
C GLN A 670 -21.90 7.79 32.82
N CYS A 671 -22.57 7.58 33.95
CA CYS A 671 -22.00 6.88 35.09
C CYS A 671 -21.69 5.42 34.71
N LEU A 672 -22.63 4.72 34.07
CA LEU A 672 -22.42 3.36 33.56
C LEU A 672 -21.30 3.28 32.51
N ASN A 673 -21.23 4.26 31.61
CA ASN A 673 -20.15 4.35 30.63
C ASN A 673 -18.80 4.55 31.34
N SER A 674 -18.70 5.46 32.31
CA SER A 674 -17.45 5.69 33.05
C SER A 674 -17.00 4.48 33.87
N LEU A 675 -17.92 3.71 34.45
CA LEU A 675 -17.60 2.42 35.09
C LEU A 675 -17.09 1.40 34.08
N TYR A 676 -17.66 1.37 32.88
CA TYR A 676 -17.19 0.52 31.80
C TYR A 676 -15.75 0.85 31.40
N TYR A 677 -15.44 2.14 31.21
CA TYR A 677 -14.07 2.64 30.93
C TYR A 677 -13.09 2.38 32.08
N ASN A 678 -13.52 2.55 33.34
CA ASN A 678 -12.66 2.34 34.51
C ASN A 678 -12.41 0.88 34.87
N SER A 679 -13.15 -0.06 34.26
CA SER A 679 -12.83 -1.47 34.43
C SER A 679 -11.54 -1.78 33.65
N ASN A 680 -10.41 -1.92 34.36
CA ASN A 680 -9.05 -2.21 33.84
C ASN A 680 -8.93 -3.51 33.00
N LYS A 681 -10.04 -4.07 32.51
CA LYS A 681 -10.10 -5.31 31.75
C LYS A 681 -10.14 -5.12 30.23
N TYR A 682 -10.31 -3.89 29.75
CA TYR A 682 -10.46 -3.62 28.32
C TYR A 682 -9.30 -2.78 27.80
N ASP A 683 -8.73 -3.19 26.65
CA ASP A 683 -7.74 -2.38 25.94
C ASP A 683 -8.37 -1.07 25.44
N ASP A 684 -7.58 0.01 25.42
CA ASP A 684 -8.01 1.33 24.95
C ASP A 684 -8.63 1.27 23.54
N LEU A 685 -8.12 0.40 22.67
CA LEU A 685 -8.67 0.20 21.32
C LEU A 685 -10.08 -0.41 21.34
N PHE A 686 -10.36 -1.29 22.31
CA PHE A 686 -11.69 -1.87 22.48
C PHE A 686 -12.69 -0.81 22.97
N LEU A 687 -12.25 0.04 23.91
CA LEU A 687 -13.02 1.16 24.44
C LEU A 687 -13.30 2.25 23.40
N VAL A 688 -12.37 2.43 22.45
CA VAL A 688 -12.53 3.31 21.29
C VAL A 688 -13.53 2.73 20.28
N LYS A 689 -13.49 1.41 20.06
CA LYS A 689 -14.32 0.68 19.08
C LYS A 689 -15.73 0.35 19.58
N ASN A 690 -15.95 0.30 20.89
CA ASN A 690 -17.23 -0.05 21.52
C ASN A 690 -17.55 0.93 22.66
N GLY A 691 -18.51 1.82 22.46
CA GLY A 691 -18.95 2.71 23.52
C GLY A 691 -19.82 3.86 23.05
N LEU A 692 -20.43 4.55 24.02
CA LEU A 692 -21.09 5.84 23.78
C LEU A 692 -20.04 6.93 23.85
N ARG A 693 -20.02 7.81 22.86
CA ARG A 693 -19.17 9.00 22.86
C ARG A 693 -19.97 10.25 23.17
N PHE A 694 -19.40 11.09 24.01
CA PHE A 694 -19.93 12.37 24.39
C PHE A 694 -18.93 13.45 23.98
N ILE A 695 -19.41 14.55 23.38
CA ILE A 695 -18.58 15.76 23.24
C ILE A 695 -18.31 16.26 24.65
N SER A 696 -17.05 16.50 25.00
CA SER A 696 -16.66 17.11 26.27
C SER A 696 -16.98 18.60 26.28
N ASP A 697 -18.26 18.94 26.25
CA ASP A 697 -18.69 20.30 26.55
C ASP A 697 -18.81 20.39 28.08
N ALA A 698 -17.97 21.22 28.71
CA ALA A 698 -17.72 21.18 30.16
C ALA A 698 -18.99 21.41 31.02
N GLN A 699 -20.05 21.93 30.41
CA GLN A 699 -21.32 22.22 31.09
C GLN A 699 -22.45 21.26 30.71
N ASN A 700 -22.43 20.64 29.53
CA ASN A 700 -23.53 19.81 29.01
C ASN A 700 -23.00 18.76 28.02
N PRO A 701 -22.50 17.60 28.49
CA PRO A 701 -22.01 16.54 27.62
C PRO A 701 -23.09 16.04 26.65
N ARG A 702 -22.93 16.30 25.35
CA ARG A 702 -23.90 15.88 24.32
C ARG A 702 -23.52 14.52 23.76
N TYR A 703 -24.50 13.63 23.63
CA TYR A 703 -24.33 12.34 22.95
C TYR A 703 -24.01 12.59 21.48
N LEU A 704 -22.85 12.11 21.06
CA LEU A 704 -22.34 12.33 19.72
C LEU A 704 -22.62 11.12 18.82
N LEU A 705 -22.21 9.95 19.30
CA LEU A 705 -22.01 8.80 18.44
C LEU A 705 -21.93 7.52 19.27
N GLN A 706 -22.50 6.46 18.74
CA GLN A 706 -22.22 5.12 19.23
C GLN A 706 -21.49 4.29 18.18
N THR A 707 -20.44 3.63 18.65
CA THR A 707 -19.67 2.66 17.89
C THR A 707 -20.06 1.24 18.28
N ILE A 708 -20.26 0.39 17.28
CA ILE A 708 -20.52 -1.03 17.50
C ILE A 708 -19.56 -1.83 16.62
N ASN A 709 -18.65 -2.58 17.24
CA ASN A 709 -17.69 -3.42 16.54
C ASN A 709 -18.19 -4.87 16.43
N TYR A 710 -18.02 -5.43 15.23
CA TYR A 710 -18.37 -6.82 14.91
C TYR A 710 -17.13 -7.53 14.44
N LYS A 711 -16.88 -8.70 15.03
CA LYS A 711 -15.82 -9.59 14.58
C LYS A 711 -16.39 -10.73 13.76
N TRP A 712 -16.25 -10.64 12.44
CA TRP A 712 -16.57 -11.73 11.53
C TRP A 712 -15.32 -12.54 11.30
N THR A 713 -15.44 -13.87 11.30
CA THR A 713 -14.31 -14.70 10.85
C THR A 713 -14.65 -15.36 9.55
N LEU A 714 -13.88 -15.00 8.53
CA LEU A 714 -14.02 -15.53 7.20
C LEU A 714 -12.97 -16.63 7.00
N LEU A 715 -13.44 -17.86 6.98
CA LEU A 715 -12.64 -19.04 6.66
C LEU A 715 -12.64 -19.24 5.14
N SER A 716 -12.00 -18.33 4.41
CA SER A 716 -11.77 -18.58 2.98
C SER A 716 -10.48 -17.93 2.49
N ASN A 717 -9.84 -18.59 1.53
CA ASN A 717 -8.61 -18.14 0.91
C ASN A 717 -8.95 -17.14 -0.21
N ILE A 718 -9.50 -15.97 0.15
CA ILE A 718 -9.90 -14.95 -0.82
C ILE A 718 -8.65 -14.27 -1.38
N ASN A 719 -8.17 -14.78 -2.50
CA ASN A 719 -7.04 -14.19 -3.22
C ASN A 719 -7.45 -13.45 -4.50
N ASN A 720 -8.72 -13.56 -4.91
CA ASN A 720 -9.20 -13.01 -6.18
C ASN A 720 -10.08 -11.77 -5.97
N PHE A 721 -9.85 -10.72 -6.76
CA PHE A 721 -10.65 -9.50 -6.77
C PHE A 721 -12.16 -9.76 -6.93
N HIS A 722 -12.55 -10.75 -7.75
CA HIS A 722 -13.98 -11.06 -7.94
C HIS A 722 -14.64 -11.60 -6.67
N GLU A 723 -13.94 -12.43 -5.90
CA GLU A 723 -14.46 -12.97 -4.63
C GLU A 723 -14.57 -11.83 -3.60
N TRP A 724 -13.59 -10.93 -3.56
CA TRP A 724 -13.62 -9.70 -2.77
C TRP A 724 -14.80 -8.79 -3.12
N LYS A 725 -15.05 -8.56 -4.41
CA LYS A 725 -16.19 -7.80 -4.91
C LYS A 725 -17.51 -8.44 -4.52
N LEU A 726 -17.65 -9.75 -4.69
CA LEU A 726 -18.87 -10.46 -4.34
C LEU A 726 -19.12 -10.43 -2.83
N LEU A 727 -18.08 -10.61 -2.01
CA LEU A 727 -18.18 -10.45 -0.56
C LEU A 727 -18.64 -9.03 -0.19
N TYR A 728 -18.03 -8.01 -0.79
CA TYR A 728 -18.41 -6.61 -0.57
C TYR A 728 -19.87 -6.34 -0.95
N GLU A 729 -20.27 -6.73 -2.16
CA GLU A 729 -21.63 -6.54 -2.65
C GLU A 729 -22.65 -7.32 -1.82
N ASN A 730 -22.31 -8.53 -1.38
CA ASN A 730 -23.15 -9.33 -0.50
C ASN A 730 -23.32 -8.66 0.88
N LEU A 731 -22.25 -8.23 1.51
CA LEU A 731 -22.31 -7.49 2.79
C LEU A 731 -23.10 -6.19 2.62
N LYS A 732 -22.86 -5.43 1.55
CA LYS A 732 -23.57 -4.18 1.28
C LYS A 732 -25.07 -4.39 1.04
N THR A 733 -25.43 -5.28 0.12
CA THR A 733 -26.83 -5.46 -0.30
C THR A 733 -27.64 -6.27 0.71
N ASN A 734 -27.13 -7.42 1.13
CA ASN A 734 -27.90 -8.34 1.97
C ASN A 734 -27.86 -7.96 3.45
N PHE A 735 -26.74 -7.43 3.93
CA PHE A 735 -26.63 -7.04 5.32
C PHE A 735 -26.98 -5.58 5.51
N ILE A 736 -26.33 -4.66 4.80
CA ILE A 736 -26.46 -3.25 5.11
C ILE A 736 -27.77 -2.67 4.56
N GLU A 737 -28.04 -2.80 3.28
CA GLU A 737 -29.22 -2.19 2.66
C GLU A 737 -30.53 -2.82 3.15
N ARG A 738 -30.64 -4.15 3.20
CA ARG A 738 -31.87 -4.81 3.68
C ARG A 738 -32.17 -4.53 5.15
N PHE A 739 -31.14 -4.55 5.98
CA PHE A 739 -31.32 -4.36 7.42
C PHE A 739 -31.64 -2.90 7.74
N TYR A 740 -30.92 -1.96 7.10
CA TYR A 740 -31.03 -0.55 7.39
C TYR A 740 -32.28 0.09 6.78
N SER A 741 -32.58 -0.19 5.50
CA SER A 741 -33.69 0.44 4.76
C SER A 741 -35.06 0.24 5.42
N LYS A 742 -35.26 -0.88 6.13
CA LYS A 742 -36.55 -1.19 6.77
C LYS A 742 -36.76 -0.55 8.14
N ARG A 743 -35.69 -0.28 8.91
CA ARG A 743 -35.83 -0.02 10.36
C ARG A 743 -35.17 1.27 10.85
N PHE A 744 -34.17 1.79 10.12
CA PHE A 744 -33.31 2.88 10.59
C PHE A 744 -33.18 4.05 9.61
N SER A 745 -34.13 4.22 8.68
CA SER A 745 -34.10 5.30 7.67
C SER A 745 -34.01 6.73 8.23
N HIS A 746 -34.29 6.92 9.53
CA HIS A 746 -34.25 8.21 10.21
C HIS A 746 -32.92 8.54 10.91
N LEU A 747 -31.96 7.63 10.94
CA LEU A 747 -30.64 7.83 11.57
C LEU A 747 -29.56 7.98 10.52
N LEU A 748 -28.61 8.90 10.65
CA LEU A 748 -27.42 8.85 9.81
C LEU A 748 -26.55 7.66 10.22
N PHE A 749 -26.16 6.90 9.20
CA PHE A 749 -25.44 5.66 9.39
C PHE A 749 -24.31 5.56 8.37
N TRP A 750 -23.13 5.26 8.89
CA TRP A 750 -21.99 4.84 8.10
C TRP A 750 -21.30 3.66 8.77
N TRP A 751 -20.49 2.97 7.98
CA TRP A 751 -19.78 1.77 8.41
C TRP A 751 -18.38 1.81 7.84
N SER A 752 -17.43 1.24 8.57
CA SER A 752 -16.06 1.14 8.11
C SER A 752 -15.44 -0.19 8.52
N SER A 753 -14.53 -0.67 7.67
CA SER A 753 -13.66 -1.80 7.93
C SER A 753 -12.39 -1.63 7.13
N GLU A 754 -11.28 -2.11 7.67
CA GLU A 754 -10.01 -2.22 6.95
C GLU A 754 -10.16 -3.07 5.67
N LEU A 755 -11.00 -4.09 5.73
CA LEU A 755 -11.35 -4.93 4.59
C LEU A 755 -11.97 -4.13 3.43
N PHE A 756 -12.75 -3.12 3.76
CA PHE A 756 -13.39 -2.28 2.76
C PHE A 756 -12.43 -1.23 2.20
N SER A 757 -11.54 -0.69 3.04
CA SER A 757 -10.45 0.16 2.56
C SER A 757 -9.58 -0.57 1.53
N THR A 758 -9.14 -1.79 1.86
CA THR A 758 -8.35 -2.64 0.95
C THR A 758 -9.10 -2.99 -0.34
N TYR A 759 -10.38 -3.37 -0.24
CA TYR A 759 -11.22 -3.60 -1.42
C TYR A 759 -11.33 -2.36 -2.32
N THR A 760 -11.60 -1.20 -1.73
CA THR A 760 -11.78 0.05 -2.50
C THR A 760 -10.52 0.46 -3.22
N MET A 761 -9.36 0.19 -2.63
CA MET A 761 -8.07 0.37 -3.29
C MET A 761 -7.89 -0.57 -4.49
N MET A 762 -8.28 -1.85 -4.37
CA MET A 762 -8.26 -2.78 -5.52
C MET A 762 -9.25 -2.35 -6.60
N GLU A 763 -10.44 -1.88 -6.22
CA GLU A 763 -11.45 -1.38 -7.15
C GLU A 763 -10.91 -0.18 -7.93
N GLN A 764 -10.28 0.78 -7.26
CA GLN A 764 -9.64 1.93 -7.91
C GLN A 764 -8.52 1.52 -8.86
N LEU A 765 -7.67 0.56 -8.47
CA LEU A 765 -6.64 0.02 -9.37
C LEU A 765 -7.23 -0.65 -10.61
N GLN A 766 -8.36 -1.35 -10.46
CA GLN A 766 -9.06 -1.97 -11.59
C GLN A 766 -9.77 -0.93 -12.48
N GLN A 767 -10.36 0.13 -11.89
CA GLN A 767 -10.91 1.26 -12.64
C GLN A 767 -9.82 1.98 -13.44
N GLU A 768 -8.66 2.19 -12.84
CA GLU A 768 -7.50 2.80 -13.51
C GLU A 768 -7.02 1.94 -14.68
N LYS A 769 -6.87 0.62 -14.46
CA LYS A 769 -6.43 -0.32 -15.49
C LYS A 769 -7.28 -0.23 -16.76
N ASN A 770 -8.60 -0.21 -16.63
CA ASN A 770 -9.49 -0.30 -17.79
C ASN A 770 -9.92 1.07 -18.32
N VAL A 771 -10.54 1.89 -17.48
CA VAL A 771 -11.18 3.14 -17.90
C VAL A 771 -10.11 4.21 -18.15
N LEU A 772 -9.21 4.40 -17.19
CA LEU A 772 -8.23 5.48 -17.28
C LEU A 772 -7.20 5.21 -18.39
N THR A 773 -6.74 3.97 -18.55
CA THR A 773 -5.89 3.59 -19.69
C THR A 773 -6.59 3.84 -21.03
N GLY A 774 -7.88 3.52 -21.15
CA GLY A 774 -8.67 3.81 -22.34
C GLY A 774 -8.73 5.30 -22.66
N ILE A 775 -8.97 6.15 -21.64
CA ILE A 775 -8.97 7.61 -21.79
C ILE A 775 -7.58 8.13 -22.17
N LYS A 776 -6.50 7.60 -21.59
CA LYS A 776 -5.10 7.95 -21.96
C LYS A 776 -4.88 7.72 -23.46
N PHE A 777 -5.23 6.53 -23.98
CA PHE A 777 -5.08 6.24 -25.42
C PHE A 777 -5.97 7.11 -26.32
N LEU A 778 -7.20 7.43 -25.88
CA LEU A 778 -8.08 8.33 -26.62
C LEU A 778 -7.47 9.75 -26.73
N VAL A 779 -6.89 10.27 -25.66
CA VAL A 779 -6.23 11.59 -25.67
C VAL A 779 -4.95 11.58 -26.49
N ILE A 780 -4.16 10.50 -26.40
CA ILE A 780 -2.99 10.28 -27.27
C ILE A 780 -3.42 10.30 -28.74
N LEU A 781 -4.52 9.63 -29.10
CA LEU A 781 -5.08 9.60 -30.45
C LEU A 781 -5.50 10.98 -30.93
N ILE A 782 -6.29 11.71 -30.13
CA ILE A 782 -6.73 13.06 -30.49
C ILE A 782 -5.52 13.96 -30.73
N THR A 783 -4.54 13.93 -29.81
CA THR A 783 -3.34 14.77 -29.92
C THR A 783 -2.54 14.42 -31.18
N LEU A 784 -2.33 13.13 -31.46
CA LEU A 784 -1.59 12.69 -32.64
C LEU A 784 -2.32 13.00 -33.94
N LEU A 785 -3.65 12.88 -33.97
CA LEU A 785 -4.46 13.20 -35.14
C LEU A 785 -4.39 14.70 -35.46
N LEU A 786 -4.33 15.58 -34.43
CA LEU A 786 -4.14 17.02 -34.63
C LEU A 786 -2.78 17.36 -35.27
N PHE A 787 -1.69 16.68 -34.90
CA PHE A 787 -0.34 17.02 -35.41
C PHE A 787 0.06 16.25 -36.68
N THR A 788 -0.45 15.04 -36.88
CA THR A 788 0.01 14.14 -37.97
C THR A 788 -1.10 13.66 -38.90
N GLY A 789 -2.36 14.07 -38.64
CA GLY A 789 -3.52 13.66 -39.43
C GLY A 789 -3.79 12.15 -39.32
N ILE A 790 -4.07 11.51 -40.46
CA ILE A 790 -4.41 10.07 -40.53
C ILE A 790 -3.26 9.19 -40.04
N LEU A 791 -2.00 9.62 -40.21
CA LEU A 791 -0.83 8.90 -39.71
C LEU A 791 -0.91 8.70 -38.19
N GLY A 792 -1.57 9.63 -37.48
CA GLY A 792 -1.77 9.56 -36.03
C GLY A 792 -2.46 8.28 -35.59
N ILE A 793 -3.39 7.74 -36.38
CA ILE A 793 -4.08 6.47 -36.08
C ILE A 793 -3.09 5.31 -36.07
N LEU A 794 -2.24 5.20 -37.10
CA LEU A 794 -1.23 4.14 -37.18
C LEU A 794 -0.21 4.25 -36.05
N VAL A 795 0.15 5.48 -35.69
CA VAL A 795 1.07 5.77 -34.59
C VAL A 795 0.46 5.34 -33.26
N THR A 796 -0.82 5.66 -33.00
CA THR A 796 -1.50 5.19 -31.79
C THR A 796 -1.64 3.68 -31.70
N LEU A 797 -1.91 3.02 -32.81
CA LEU A 797 -1.98 1.57 -32.86
C LEU A 797 -0.61 0.96 -32.54
N THR A 798 0.46 1.55 -33.08
CA THR A 798 1.83 1.13 -32.79
C THR A 798 2.21 1.37 -31.32
N THR A 799 1.81 2.51 -30.73
CA THR A 799 2.04 2.76 -29.30
C THR A 799 1.28 1.78 -28.43
N LEU A 800 0.05 1.43 -28.79
CA LEU A 800 -0.78 0.46 -28.08
C LEU A 800 -0.13 -0.93 -28.12
N PHE A 801 0.31 -1.39 -29.29
CA PHE A 801 0.97 -2.68 -29.43
C PHE A 801 2.28 -2.74 -28.65
N ASN A 802 3.11 -1.71 -28.73
CA ASN A 802 4.35 -1.63 -27.95
C ASN A 802 4.07 -1.66 -26.44
N PHE A 803 3.10 -0.85 -25.98
CA PHE A 803 2.69 -0.83 -24.58
C PHE A 803 2.23 -2.20 -24.08
N ILE A 804 1.39 -2.90 -24.85
CA ILE A 804 0.89 -4.24 -24.50
C ILE A 804 2.03 -5.26 -24.50
N THR A 805 2.97 -5.19 -25.44
CA THR A 805 4.16 -6.06 -25.42
C THR A 805 5.01 -5.86 -24.17
N CYS A 806 5.21 -4.61 -23.72
CA CYS A 806 5.93 -4.33 -22.49
C CYS A 806 5.18 -4.88 -21.26
N ILE A 807 3.86 -4.69 -21.18
CA ILE A 807 3.05 -5.27 -20.09
C ILE A 807 3.09 -6.80 -20.13
N ALA A 808 3.05 -7.41 -21.30
CA ALA A 808 3.14 -8.87 -21.44
C ALA A 808 4.47 -9.40 -20.90
N VAL A 809 5.59 -8.74 -21.22
CA VAL A 809 6.91 -9.09 -20.67
C VAL A 809 6.92 -8.95 -19.14
N LEU A 810 6.38 -7.85 -18.59
CA LEU A 810 6.27 -7.67 -17.15
C LEU A 810 5.39 -8.76 -16.51
N THR A 811 4.28 -9.13 -17.16
CA THR A 811 3.39 -10.20 -16.69
C THR A 811 4.11 -11.57 -16.70
N LEU A 812 4.92 -11.85 -17.72
CA LEU A 812 5.75 -13.06 -17.78
C LEU A 812 6.83 -13.09 -16.69
N LEU A 813 7.32 -11.93 -16.27
CA LEU A 813 8.21 -11.76 -15.12
C LEU A 813 7.46 -11.81 -13.77
N ASN A 814 6.19 -12.23 -13.77
CA ASN A 814 5.32 -12.34 -12.60
C ASN A 814 5.07 -11.00 -11.86
N TYR A 815 5.13 -9.88 -12.59
CA TYR A 815 4.69 -8.60 -12.03
C TYR A 815 3.17 -8.60 -11.86
N LYS A 816 2.72 -8.34 -10.64
CA LYS A 816 1.30 -8.21 -10.28
C LYS A 816 0.89 -6.74 -10.30
N LEU A 817 -0.41 -6.46 -10.44
CA LEU A 817 -0.89 -5.08 -10.39
C LEU A 817 -0.79 -4.53 -8.97
N THR A 818 0.13 -3.59 -8.77
CA THR A 818 0.32 -2.81 -7.54
C THR A 818 0.32 -1.32 -7.90
N VAL A 819 0.18 -0.44 -6.90
CA VAL A 819 0.24 1.03 -7.12
C VAL A 819 1.55 1.45 -7.76
N GLU A 820 2.66 0.84 -7.34
CA GLU A 820 3.98 1.07 -7.91
C GLU A 820 4.01 0.70 -9.40
N ASN A 821 3.52 -0.50 -9.73
CA ASN A 821 3.51 -1.00 -11.10
C ASN A 821 2.59 -0.16 -12.01
N MET A 822 1.54 0.46 -11.49
CA MET A 822 0.73 1.42 -12.25
C MET A 822 1.50 2.70 -12.60
N SER A 823 2.36 3.19 -11.70
CA SER A 823 3.27 4.29 -12.04
C SER A 823 4.25 3.89 -13.15
N TYR A 824 4.79 2.67 -13.11
CA TYR A 824 5.66 2.15 -14.17
C TYR A 824 4.92 1.97 -15.50
N PHE A 825 3.68 1.50 -15.50
CA PHE A 825 2.88 1.43 -16.73
C PHE A 825 2.64 2.82 -17.33
N THR A 826 2.39 3.83 -16.49
CA THR A 826 2.28 5.22 -16.95
C THR A 826 3.60 5.70 -17.56
N MET A 827 4.76 5.38 -16.96
CA MET A 827 6.07 5.68 -17.55
C MET A 827 6.29 4.99 -18.88
N VAL A 828 6.04 3.69 -18.96
CA VAL A 828 6.20 2.90 -20.20
C VAL A 828 5.32 3.48 -21.30
N LEU A 829 4.08 3.85 -20.99
CA LEU A 829 3.18 4.50 -21.94
C LEU A 829 3.77 5.82 -22.46
N ILE A 830 4.26 6.68 -21.56
CA ILE A 830 4.93 7.93 -21.93
C ILE A 830 6.12 7.62 -22.86
N ILE A 831 7.02 6.73 -22.47
CA ILE A 831 8.21 6.36 -23.26
C ILE A 831 7.84 5.83 -24.66
N CYS A 832 6.90 4.89 -24.74
CA CYS A 832 6.43 4.34 -26.01
C CYS A 832 5.78 5.40 -26.90
N SER A 833 5.00 6.32 -26.30
CA SER A 833 4.37 7.43 -27.03
C SER A 833 5.41 8.39 -27.59
N GLN A 834 6.44 8.75 -26.82
CA GLN A 834 7.47 9.70 -27.25
C GLN A 834 8.23 9.20 -28.48
N TYR A 835 8.64 7.93 -28.49
CA TYR A 835 9.32 7.33 -29.63
C TYR A 835 8.44 7.37 -30.88
N SER A 836 7.20 6.92 -30.77
CA SER A 836 6.28 6.81 -31.91
C SER A 836 5.91 8.18 -32.49
N ILE A 837 5.71 9.18 -31.63
CA ILE A 837 5.47 10.58 -32.01
C ILE A 837 6.66 11.13 -32.82
N LEU A 838 7.90 10.94 -32.35
CA LEU A 838 9.10 11.44 -33.03
C LEU A 838 9.24 10.87 -34.46
N TYR A 839 8.99 9.57 -34.63
CA TYR A 839 9.02 8.95 -35.96
C TYR A 839 7.94 9.48 -36.88
N SER A 840 6.73 9.66 -36.36
CA SER A 840 5.59 10.14 -37.15
C SER A 840 5.78 11.55 -37.68
N ILE A 841 6.23 12.48 -36.83
CA ILE A 841 6.47 13.87 -37.20
C ILE A 841 7.58 13.95 -38.23
N ARG A 842 8.64 13.13 -38.09
CA ARG A 842 9.72 13.08 -39.09
C ARG A 842 9.19 12.68 -40.47
N GLN A 843 8.29 11.70 -40.54
CA GLN A 843 7.69 11.29 -41.82
C GLN A 843 6.80 12.38 -42.42
N VAL A 844 5.98 13.05 -41.61
CA VAL A 844 5.13 14.17 -42.06
C VAL A 844 6.00 15.32 -42.58
N CYS A 845 7.05 15.69 -41.86
CA CYS A 845 7.99 16.73 -42.28
C CYS A 845 8.69 16.39 -43.59
N LEU A 846 9.10 15.13 -43.79
CA LEU A 846 9.70 14.67 -45.04
C LEU A 846 8.72 14.76 -46.22
N PHE A 847 7.46 14.33 -46.01
CA PHE A 847 6.43 14.39 -47.03
C PHE A 847 6.11 15.83 -47.43
N TYR A 848 6.01 16.74 -46.45
CA TYR A 848 5.77 18.16 -46.72
C TYR A 848 6.92 18.78 -47.50
N PHE A 849 8.16 18.49 -47.11
CA PHE A 849 9.35 19.00 -47.79
C PHE A 849 9.48 18.50 -49.24
N GLU A 850 9.18 17.22 -49.49
CA GLU A 850 9.19 16.66 -50.84
C GLU A 850 8.13 17.31 -51.75
N ASN A 851 6.94 17.58 -51.22
CA ASN A 851 5.89 18.27 -51.98
C ASN A 851 6.27 19.71 -52.33
N THR A 852 6.90 20.45 -51.40
CA THR A 852 7.39 21.81 -51.68
C THR A 852 8.49 21.81 -52.75
N LEU A 853 9.40 20.83 -52.73
CA LEU A 853 10.42 20.67 -53.77
C LEU A 853 9.81 20.34 -55.13
N ARG A 854 8.80 19.47 -55.19
CA ARG A 854 8.06 19.16 -56.43
C ARG A 854 7.32 20.39 -56.97
N GLN A 855 6.75 21.22 -56.10
CA GLN A 855 6.10 22.45 -56.53
C GLN A 855 7.12 23.46 -57.10
N ASN A 856 8.23 23.71 -56.40
CA ASN A 856 9.25 24.66 -56.85
C ASN A 856 9.94 24.22 -58.14
N SER A 857 10.25 22.93 -58.29
CA SER A 857 10.80 22.40 -59.55
C SER A 857 9.85 22.51 -60.73
N SER A 858 8.52 22.50 -60.50
CA SER A 858 7.54 22.77 -61.56
C SER A 858 7.45 24.25 -61.95
N TYR A 859 7.82 25.16 -61.05
CA TYR A 859 7.88 26.59 -61.34
C TYR A 859 9.15 26.96 -62.12
N ASP A 860 10.30 26.34 -61.82
CA ASP A 860 11.54 26.58 -62.59
C ASP A 860 11.52 25.95 -64.00
N GLN A 861 10.58 25.05 -64.28
CA GLN A 861 10.35 24.49 -65.62
C GLN A 861 9.35 25.30 -66.47
N LYS A 862 8.71 26.32 -65.90
CA LYS A 862 7.82 27.27 -66.62
C LYS A 862 8.52 28.61 -66.77
#